data_AF-A0A7X7G3Z0-F1
#
_entry.id   AF-A0A7X7G3Z0-F1
#
_cell.length_a   1.000
_cell.length_b   1.000
_cell.length_c   1.000
_cell.angle_alpha   90.00
_cell.angle_beta   90.00
_cell.angle_gamma   90.00
#
_symmetry.space_group_name_H-M   'P 1'
#
loop_
_entity.id
_entity.type
_entity.pdbx_description
1 polymer ?
#
loop_
_entity_poly.entity_id
_entity_poly.type
_entity_poly.pdbx_seq_one_letter_code
_entity_poly.pdbx_strand_id
1 'polypeptide(L)'
;MNSQSIRKLAPGINVFFSLFLLSLPFGDAALPGGPAIISPTKLAFILFAAVFAGTFRAGLSGIFRRPDAWLAVLLFAAAFSLVNSVFPGVSALGCLRLAAMAILFLAGRFCLSSPAGRAAAAVSLVVAGAAMSGLGIYQTLCADTLFGLGTYDPYQSLVPVEAAPDAAKILIYRASGAFSHPNELGFFLLGAFAAGFGLLLHTGRKPLRVALALVGAAETAAMFLTFSRSAWLGLALMSAAFLAAGRGRAWLSGILALGLLASLVILPHEGRQALGFRATAPQGYDRGRIHSWQAALAMARAHPLAGVGLGTFAERFDEFKPESAALDYHQRNDAHNTILALSAEAGIFSGLAMAAGIAISLLAGMRRAALRKKSSSGIDAAPFALIGLMPGLMLNSFPYSEMLWLAMAWCQHDDALQHPGPGAASFSPSFWKRAAGAIAILLAGAVILPKFHALLRPAGAISGRYLNLERSALGRNPLAHPRIYMDAAALAQLRARAVTNAGGAFAPLTRYLENEAGRAPPAPGLEDLRQEARGIPPQALAWALFGRQEHLDKARRLAADLSLRLDVERHEDIEIAETIFALALAYDWLYAELTAHEKTILLNTIGAGAEALSGMAGRFPMLNNHRIVDAACLAVAGLACYGDSRAAAGWIRQGNREIELCARSFSDDGISPEGVAYAGYALEYILKYYAAAVPLIQVSARPESWIRAFPEAFLRHTIARGAWKQDDMILSFGDSPRHSWYGPGYLFARIACLYGDPVAQELAAQFMAGQLDGDSSAPWLYALWFNPENPRQDWSGLPAARTFPNWGIHLARDSWRGDETVLGFKCSPAGGRKLRQGGRPFPGLGHAHPDANSFVLFAAGEHLITHPGPSRLKRTANHNTVLVNGRGQTGEGSEWFKGRAAFARRRAADLLLAEHTDYYDYIIGDAAPAYDPGLLRDFTRQLFWLRPGLLFVFDHLGTATPSRFQWLLHTTAGVSRVDERTLRLARGRAVLTIRMLLPETARWSWETRENADADPEWGVSPWTTIELTAPDATTDARFLVVMQIGVTNEPAVFPDAVARENGFDVGVGFPDKRVSIDLIRYRGTNRVFSLK
;
A
#
# COMPACT_ATOMS: atom_id res chain seq x y z
N MET A 1 -0.27 -34.23 -46.12
CA MET A 1 -1.52 -33.62 -46.63
C MET A 1 -1.28 -33.07 -48.02
N ASN A 2 -2.13 -33.40 -49.01
CA ASN A 2 -1.98 -32.91 -50.38
C ASN A 2 -2.38 -31.43 -50.45
N SER A 3 -1.77 -30.64 -51.35
CA SER A 3 -1.95 -29.17 -51.44
C SER A 3 -3.41 -28.71 -51.59
N GLN A 4 -4.30 -29.59 -52.07
CA GLN A 4 -5.74 -29.36 -52.21
C GLN A 4 -6.49 -29.23 -50.86
N SER A 5 -6.11 -29.98 -49.82
CA SER A 5 -6.81 -29.94 -48.51
C SER A 5 -6.56 -28.61 -47.78
N ILE A 6 -5.34 -28.08 -47.91
CA ILE A 6 -4.94 -26.78 -47.33
C ILE A 6 -5.68 -25.62 -48.02
N ARG A 7 -5.93 -25.73 -49.34
CA ARG A 7 -6.69 -24.71 -50.10
C ARG A 7 -8.16 -24.58 -49.67
N LYS A 8 -8.80 -25.66 -49.20
CA LYS A 8 -10.21 -25.64 -48.74
C LYS A 8 -10.39 -24.98 -47.36
N LEU A 9 -9.38 -25.05 -46.49
CA LEU A 9 -9.43 -24.50 -45.12
C LEU A 9 -8.90 -23.07 -45.00
N ALA A 10 -8.05 -22.63 -45.93
CA ALA A 10 -7.40 -21.31 -45.91
C ALA A 10 -8.35 -20.10 -45.75
N PRO A 11 -9.56 -20.06 -46.37
CA PRO A 11 -10.48 -18.93 -46.19
C PRO A 11 -11.00 -18.80 -44.76
N GLY A 12 -11.32 -19.92 -44.09
CA GLY A 12 -11.80 -19.92 -42.71
C GLY A 12 -10.73 -19.47 -41.72
N ILE A 13 -9.49 -19.92 -41.92
CA ILE A 13 -8.32 -19.53 -41.11
C ILE A 13 -8.01 -18.04 -41.27
N ASN A 14 -8.06 -17.50 -42.49
CA ASN A 14 -7.81 -16.08 -42.73
C ASN A 14 -8.90 -15.17 -42.12
N VAL A 15 -10.17 -15.59 -42.16
CA VAL A 15 -11.27 -14.86 -41.51
C VAL A 15 -11.04 -14.80 -40.00
N PHE A 16 -10.70 -15.94 -39.41
CA PHE A 16 -10.50 -16.05 -37.98
C PHE A 16 -9.26 -15.27 -37.48
N PHE A 17 -8.16 -15.31 -38.25
CA PHE A 17 -6.99 -14.47 -38.00
C PHE A 17 -7.33 -12.98 -38.07
N SER A 18 -8.18 -12.57 -39.02
CA SER A 18 -8.63 -11.17 -39.14
C SER A 18 -9.47 -10.73 -37.93
N LEU A 19 -10.38 -11.59 -37.46
CA LEU A 19 -11.16 -11.34 -36.25
C LEU A 19 -10.27 -11.22 -35.01
N PHE A 20 -9.24 -12.06 -34.91
CA PHE A 20 -8.24 -11.95 -33.84
C PHE A 20 -7.49 -10.61 -33.89
N LEU A 21 -7.02 -10.18 -35.07
CA LEU A 21 -6.33 -8.89 -35.22
C LEU A 21 -7.21 -7.69 -34.83
N LEU A 22 -8.51 -7.75 -35.13
CA LEU A 22 -9.48 -6.74 -34.70
C LEU A 22 -9.70 -6.74 -33.17
N SER A 23 -9.45 -7.87 -32.50
CA SER A 23 -9.60 -7.99 -31.05
C SER A 23 -8.38 -7.50 -30.24
N LEU A 24 -7.19 -7.43 -30.88
CA LEU A 24 -5.94 -7.02 -30.22
C LEU A 24 -6.05 -5.76 -29.36
N PRO A 25 -6.76 -4.69 -29.79
CA PRO A 25 -6.78 -3.45 -29.02
C PRO A 25 -7.64 -3.49 -27.75
N PHE A 26 -8.47 -4.52 -27.56
CA PHE A 26 -9.38 -4.62 -26.42
C PHE A 26 -8.67 -5.32 -25.25
N GLY A 27 -7.65 -4.67 -24.68
CA GLY A 27 -6.68 -5.24 -23.74
C GLY A 27 -7.20 -5.88 -22.45
N ASP A 28 -6.27 -6.22 -21.56
CA ASP A 28 -6.56 -6.87 -20.28
C ASP A 28 -7.49 -6.01 -19.39
N ALA A 29 -8.72 -6.47 -19.17
CA ALA A 29 -9.57 -5.91 -18.12
C ALA A 29 -9.06 -6.38 -16.76
N ALA A 30 -8.42 -5.51 -15.99
CA ALA A 30 -8.04 -5.79 -14.61
C ALA A 30 -9.30 -5.80 -13.72
N LEU A 31 -9.56 -6.90 -13.02
CA LEU A 31 -10.48 -6.87 -11.88
C LEU A 31 -9.77 -6.21 -10.68
N PRO A 32 -10.48 -5.41 -9.88
CA PRO A 32 -9.96 -4.93 -8.60
C PRO A 32 -9.62 -6.09 -7.66
N GLY A 33 -8.32 -6.31 -7.43
CA GLY A 33 -7.81 -7.17 -6.35
C GLY A 33 -7.99 -8.68 -6.50
N GLY A 34 -8.14 -9.22 -7.72
CA GLY A 34 -8.26 -10.67 -7.97
C GLY A 34 -7.16 -11.22 -8.91
N PRO A 35 -6.88 -12.53 -8.91
CA PRO A 35 -6.02 -13.14 -9.91
C PRO A 35 -6.63 -12.93 -11.31
N ALA A 36 -5.78 -12.58 -12.28
CA ALA A 36 -6.19 -12.19 -13.62
C ALA A 36 -7.15 -13.21 -14.26
N ILE A 37 -8.42 -12.82 -14.45
CA ILE A 37 -9.32 -13.56 -15.35
C ILE A 37 -8.80 -13.39 -16.78
N ILE A 38 -8.92 -14.44 -17.58
CA ILE A 38 -8.62 -14.47 -19.01
C ILE A 38 -9.35 -13.29 -19.68
N SER A 39 -8.61 -12.26 -20.11
CA SER A 39 -9.17 -11.11 -20.82
C SER A 39 -9.87 -11.52 -22.12
N PRO A 40 -10.77 -10.71 -22.69
CA PRO A 40 -11.36 -10.98 -23.99
C PRO A 40 -10.31 -11.26 -25.07
N THR A 41 -9.17 -10.57 -25.06
CA THR A 41 -8.02 -10.86 -25.95
C THR A 41 -7.37 -12.18 -25.63
N LYS A 42 -7.20 -12.55 -24.35
CA LYS A 42 -6.67 -13.87 -23.98
C LYS A 42 -7.66 -15.00 -24.27
N LEU A 43 -8.96 -14.77 -24.19
CA LEU A 43 -9.99 -15.74 -24.55
C LEU A 43 -10.07 -15.90 -26.07
N ALA A 44 -10.05 -14.78 -26.81
CA ALA A 44 -9.93 -14.78 -28.26
C ALA A 44 -8.63 -15.44 -28.71
N PHE A 45 -7.54 -15.25 -27.97
CA PHE A 45 -6.26 -15.89 -28.19
C PHE A 45 -6.30 -17.40 -27.87
N ILE A 46 -6.93 -17.83 -26.78
CA ILE A 46 -7.10 -19.26 -26.44
C ILE A 46 -7.98 -19.95 -27.47
N LEU A 47 -9.10 -19.33 -27.87
CA LEU A 47 -9.92 -19.78 -28.98
C LEU A 47 -9.10 -19.79 -30.27
N PHE A 48 -8.26 -18.78 -30.48
CA PHE A 48 -7.37 -18.69 -31.63
C PHE A 48 -6.42 -19.87 -31.70
N ALA A 49 -5.67 -20.09 -30.63
CA ALA A 49 -4.75 -21.19 -30.46
C ALA A 49 -5.46 -22.55 -30.53
N ALA A 50 -6.66 -22.70 -29.95
CA ALA A 50 -7.41 -23.96 -29.95
C ALA A 50 -7.98 -24.31 -31.33
N VAL A 51 -8.58 -23.35 -32.04
CA VAL A 51 -9.06 -23.55 -33.42
C VAL A 51 -7.88 -23.77 -34.36
N PHE A 52 -6.80 -23.00 -34.18
CA PHE A 52 -5.57 -23.16 -34.96
C PHE A 52 -4.94 -24.54 -34.71
N ALA A 53 -4.78 -24.98 -33.45
CA ALA A 53 -4.25 -26.30 -33.10
C ALA A 53 -5.18 -27.45 -33.55
N GLY A 54 -6.49 -27.29 -33.43
CA GLY A 54 -7.51 -28.27 -33.83
C GLY A 54 -7.57 -28.48 -35.35
N THR A 55 -7.44 -27.40 -36.13
CA THR A 55 -7.30 -27.50 -37.60
C THR A 55 -5.93 -28.03 -38.05
N PHE A 56 -4.91 -28.03 -37.17
CA PHE A 56 -3.54 -28.44 -37.45
C PHE A 56 -3.15 -29.87 -37.05
N ARG A 57 -4.03 -30.68 -36.44
CA ARG A 57 -3.74 -32.11 -36.17
C ARG A 57 -3.35 -32.90 -37.45
N ALA A 58 -3.61 -32.35 -38.64
CA ALA A 58 -3.26 -32.92 -39.94
C ALA A 58 -2.12 -32.18 -40.72
N GLY A 59 -1.53 -31.09 -40.18
CA GLY A 59 -0.62 -30.19 -40.91
C GLY A 59 0.69 -29.78 -40.20
N LEU A 60 0.94 -30.23 -38.95
CA LEU A 60 2.08 -29.82 -38.11
C LEU A 60 3.47 -29.93 -38.79
N SER A 61 3.64 -30.82 -39.77
CA SER A 61 4.91 -30.98 -40.52
C SER A 61 5.28 -29.77 -41.41
N GLY A 62 4.37 -28.84 -41.67
CA GLY A 62 4.62 -27.62 -42.43
C GLY A 62 5.13 -26.43 -41.61
N ILE A 63 4.68 -26.31 -40.35
CA ILE A 63 5.02 -25.20 -39.44
C ILE A 63 6.44 -25.37 -38.89
N PHE A 64 6.84 -26.61 -38.56
CA PHE A 64 8.18 -26.92 -38.05
C PHE A 64 9.20 -27.21 -39.16
N ARG A 65 8.95 -26.81 -40.41
CA ARG A 65 9.90 -27.03 -41.53
C ARG A 65 11.25 -26.37 -41.32
N ARG A 66 11.33 -25.34 -40.46
CA ARG A 66 12.57 -24.69 -40.05
C ARG A 66 12.57 -24.53 -38.53
N PRO A 67 13.51 -25.15 -37.80
CA PRO A 67 13.65 -24.88 -36.37
C PRO A 67 14.16 -23.44 -36.18
N ASP A 68 13.32 -22.57 -35.61
CA ASP A 68 13.75 -21.24 -35.18
C ASP A 68 14.57 -21.39 -33.89
N ALA A 69 15.89 -21.53 -34.02
CA ALA A 69 16.78 -21.78 -32.88
C ALA A 69 16.62 -20.73 -31.76
N TRP A 70 16.45 -19.45 -32.13
CA TRP A 70 16.22 -18.37 -31.17
C TRP A 70 14.91 -18.56 -30.38
N LEU A 71 13.84 -19.03 -31.02
CA LEU A 71 12.55 -19.25 -30.38
C LEU A 71 12.61 -20.44 -29.42
N ALA A 72 13.33 -21.50 -29.80
CA ALA A 72 13.56 -22.66 -28.94
C ALA A 72 14.38 -22.28 -27.69
N VAL A 73 15.45 -21.52 -27.85
CA VAL A 73 16.27 -21.01 -26.74
C VAL A 73 15.45 -20.12 -25.80
N LEU A 74 14.64 -19.20 -26.36
CA LEU A 74 13.78 -18.33 -25.58
C LEU A 74 12.78 -19.12 -24.71
N LEU A 75 12.07 -20.09 -25.30
CA LEU A 75 11.09 -20.91 -24.59
C LEU A 75 11.73 -21.83 -23.55
N PHE A 76 12.90 -22.39 -23.86
CA PHE A 76 13.66 -23.20 -22.91
C PHE A 76 14.14 -22.36 -21.72
N ALA A 77 14.74 -21.20 -21.96
CA ALA A 77 15.20 -20.30 -20.91
C ALA A 77 14.04 -19.79 -20.04
N ALA A 78 12.89 -19.47 -20.66
CA ALA A 78 11.67 -19.14 -19.93
C ALA A 78 11.23 -20.29 -19.01
N ALA A 79 11.14 -21.52 -19.50
CA ALA A 79 10.79 -22.67 -18.67
C ALA A 79 11.83 -22.92 -17.55
N PHE A 80 13.12 -22.77 -17.86
CA PHE A 80 14.21 -22.92 -16.91
C PHE A 80 14.19 -21.86 -15.80
N SER A 81 13.64 -20.67 -16.07
CA SER A 81 13.50 -19.60 -15.07
C SER A 81 12.68 -19.99 -13.83
N LEU A 82 11.81 -20.99 -13.94
CA LEU A 82 11.02 -21.51 -12.82
C LEU A 82 11.90 -22.03 -11.67
N VAL A 83 13.12 -22.48 -11.96
CA VAL A 83 14.05 -23.03 -10.96
C VAL A 83 14.47 -21.99 -9.93
N ASN A 84 14.51 -20.71 -10.30
CA ASN A 84 14.97 -19.63 -9.43
C ASN A 84 13.86 -18.61 -9.11
N SER A 85 12.60 -18.95 -9.40
CA SER A 85 11.46 -18.07 -9.18
C SER A 85 11.07 -18.03 -7.70
N VAL A 86 10.96 -16.81 -7.16
CA VAL A 86 10.42 -16.56 -5.81
C VAL A 86 8.89 -16.74 -5.76
N PHE A 87 8.21 -16.64 -6.91
CA PHE A 87 6.77 -16.85 -7.05
C PHE A 87 6.46 -17.78 -8.24
N PRO A 88 6.57 -19.12 -8.05
CA PRO A 88 6.44 -20.08 -9.14
C PRO A 88 5.14 -19.97 -9.95
N GLY A 89 4.02 -19.59 -9.31
CA GLY A 89 2.75 -19.38 -9.99
C GLY A 89 2.76 -18.19 -10.97
N VAL A 90 3.42 -17.09 -10.61
CA VAL A 90 3.57 -15.90 -11.48
C VAL A 90 4.47 -16.24 -12.65
N SER A 91 5.59 -16.91 -12.40
CA SER A 91 6.52 -17.32 -13.46
C SER A 91 5.93 -18.37 -14.39
N ALA A 92 5.14 -19.33 -13.89
CA ALA A 92 4.42 -20.28 -14.74
C ALA A 92 3.46 -19.56 -15.68
N LEU A 93 2.74 -18.54 -15.20
CA LEU A 93 1.88 -17.71 -16.04
C LEU A 93 2.68 -16.92 -17.08
N GLY A 94 3.84 -16.37 -16.70
CA GLY A 94 4.77 -15.73 -17.63
C GLY A 94 5.21 -16.69 -18.75
N CYS A 95 5.55 -17.93 -18.40
CA CYS A 95 5.97 -18.95 -19.36
C CYS A 95 4.85 -19.28 -20.35
N LEU A 96 3.62 -19.44 -19.84
CA LEU A 96 2.44 -19.64 -20.67
C LEU A 96 2.19 -18.47 -21.61
N ARG A 97 2.41 -17.23 -21.17
CA ARG A 97 2.29 -16.04 -22.02
C ARG A 97 3.36 -15.99 -23.12
N LEU A 98 4.61 -16.33 -22.83
CA LEU A 98 5.65 -16.44 -23.87
C LEU A 98 5.35 -17.57 -24.87
N ALA A 99 4.88 -18.73 -24.40
CA ALA A 99 4.46 -19.83 -25.27
C ALA A 99 3.28 -19.42 -26.17
N ALA A 100 2.33 -18.67 -25.62
CA ALA A 100 1.23 -18.08 -26.37
C ALA A 100 1.74 -17.15 -27.49
N MET A 101 2.69 -16.26 -27.18
CA MET A 101 3.28 -15.37 -28.19
C MET A 101 4.06 -16.11 -29.27
N ALA A 102 4.73 -17.21 -28.92
CA ALA A 102 5.37 -18.09 -29.89
C ALA A 102 4.36 -18.72 -30.87
N ILE A 103 3.20 -19.17 -30.37
CA ILE A 103 2.11 -19.68 -31.21
C ILE A 103 1.57 -18.57 -32.13
N LEU A 104 1.38 -17.36 -31.60
CA LEU A 104 0.95 -16.21 -32.40
C LEU A 104 1.93 -15.93 -33.56
N PHE A 105 3.22 -15.96 -33.30
CA PHE A 105 4.24 -15.76 -34.31
C PHE A 105 4.20 -16.83 -35.40
N LEU A 106 4.13 -18.11 -35.02
CA LEU A 106 4.07 -19.23 -35.97
C LEU A 106 2.78 -19.19 -36.81
N ALA A 107 1.65 -18.91 -36.17
CA ALA A 107 0.36 -18.80 -36.84
C ALA A 107 0.30 -17.58 -37.77
N GLY A 108 0.82 -16.43 -37.32
CA GLY A 108 0.96 -15.22 -38.11
C GLY A 108 1.82 -15.46 -39.35
N ARG A 109 2.98 -16.11 -39.21
CA ARG A 109 3.85 -16.47 -40.35
C ARG A 109 3.09 -17.27 -41.40
N PHE A 110 2.31 -18.26 -40.96
CA PHE A 110 1.51 -19.10 -41.85
C PHE A 110 0.40 -18.32 -42.55
N CYS A 111 -0.42 -17.55 -41.82
CA CYS A 111 -1.53 -16.78 -42.40
C CYS A 111 -1.03 -15.74 -43.41
N LEU A 112 0.12 -15.13 -43.10
CA LEU A 112 0.78 -14.13 -43.94
C LEU A 112 1.53 -14.74 -45.12
N SER A 113 1.68 -16.06 -45.23
CA SER A 113 2.24 -16.68 -46.44
C SER A 113 1.35 -16.48 -47.68
N SER A 114 0.04 -16.26 -47.51
CA SER A 114 -0.90 -16.04 -48.62
C SER A 114 -1.13 -14.53 -48.92
N PRO A 115 -1.22 -14.11 -50.20
CA PRO A 115 -1.55 -12.72 -50.54
C PRO A 115 -2.86 -12.23 -49.93
N ALA A 116 -3.88 -13.09 -49.88
CA ALA A 116 -5.17 -12.78 -49.27
C ALA A 116 -5.06 -12.58 -47.75
N GLY A 117 -4.28 -13.43 -47.05
CA GLY A 117 -4.05 -13.32 -45.62
C GLY A 117 -3.30 -12.03 -45.26
N ARG A 118 -2.31 -11.64 -46.07
CA ARG A 118 -1.60 -10.36 -45.86
C ARG A 118 -2.48 -9.14 -46.09
N ALA A 119 -3.31 -9.14 -47.13
CA ALA A 119 -4.25 -8.06 -47.38
C ALA A 119 -5.29 -7.95 -46.25
N ALA A 120 -5.82 -9.09 -45.79
CA ALA A 120 -6.78 -9.13 -44.68
C ALA A 120 -6.16 -8.66 -43.37
N ALA A 121 -4.90 -9.05 -43.08
CA ALA A 121 -4.17 -8.59 -41.92
C ALA A 121 -3.94 -7.08 -41.93
N ALA A 122 -3.47 -6.53 -43.06
CA ALA A 122 -3.23 -5.10 -43.20
C ALA A 122 -4.53 -4.29 -43.04
N VAL A 123 -5.65 -4.74 -43.65
CA VAL A 123 -6.94 -4.08 -43.48
C VAL A 123 -7.44 -4.17 -42.03
N SER A 124 -7.29 -5.31 -41.37
CA SER A 124 -7.71 -5.49 -39.99
C SER A 124 -6.96 -4.56 -39.04
N LEU A 125 -5.64 -4.42 -39.24
CA LEU A 125 -4.81 -3.49 -38.46
C LEU A 125 -5.19 -2.02 -38.71
N VAL A 126 -5.49 -1.64 -39.95
CA VAL A 126 -5.97 -0.27 -40.28
C VAL A 126 -7.31 0.03 -39.62
N VAL A 127 -8.24 -0.93 -39.66
CA VAL A 127 -9.57 -0.76 -39.03
C VAL A 127 -9.43 -0.64 -37.51
N ALA A 128 -8.62 -1.50 -36.91
CA ALA A 128 -8.32 -1.44 -35.48
C ALA A 128 -7.60 -0.13 -35.09
N GLY A 129 -6.61 0.30 -35.88
CA GLY A 129 -5.88 1.56 -35.70
C GLY A 129 -6.79 2.78 -35.80
N ALA A 130 -7.69 2.82 -36.78
CA ALA A 130 -8.69 3.88 -36.92
C ALA A 130 -9.62 3.95 -35.70
N ALA A 131 -10.13 2.80 -35.23
CA ALA A 131 -10.99 2.74 -34.05
C ALA A 131 -10.26 3.23 -32.79
N MET A 132 -9.02 2.79 -32.57
CA MET A 132 -8.22 3.20 -31.41
C MET A 132 -7.80 4.65 -31.44
N SER A 133 -7.50 5.19 -32.62
CA SER A 133 -7.19 6.61 -32.80
C SER A 133 -8.42 7.46 -32.51
N GLY A 134 -9.60 7.04 -32.98
CA GLY A 134 -10.87 7.69 -32.65
C GLY A 134 -11.16 7.70 -31.14
N LEU A 135 -10.96 6.57 -30.46
CA LEU A 135 -11.11 6.49 -29.00
C LEU A 135 -10.09 7.38 -28.27
N GLY A 136 -8.82 7.39 -28.70
CA GLY A 136 -7.78 8.23 -28.10
C GLY A 136 -8.07 9.73 -28.29
N ILE A 137 -8.51 10.13 -29.48
CA ILE A 137 -8.94 11.51 -29.75
C ILE A 137 -10.16 11.89 -28.90
N TYR A 138 -11.16 11.00 -28.80
CA TYR A 138 -12.31 11.18 -27.92
C TYR A 138 -11.88 11.38 -26.46
N GLN A 139 -10.97 10.53 -25.95
CA GLN A 139 -10.45 10.64 -24.59
C GLN A 139 -9.80 11.98 -24.32
N THR A 140 -9.00 12.51 -25.25
CA THR A 140 -8.41 13.84 -25.11
C THR A 140 -9.45 14.95 -25.15
N LEU A 141 -10.45 14.87 -26.04
CA LEU A 141 -11.47 15.91 -26.19
C LEU A 141 -12.46 15.95 -25.03
N CYS A 142 -12.84 14.79 -24.50
CA CYS A 142 -13.90 14.65 -23.51
C CYS A 142 -13.37 14.45 -22.09
N ALA A 143 -12.06 14.21 -21.91
CA ALA A 143 -11.45 13.84 -20.63
C ALA A 143 -12.16 12.63 -19.98
N ASP A 144 -12.69 11.73 -20.80
CA ASP A 144 -13.52 10.60 -20.38
C ASP A 144 -13.24 9.36 -21.25
N THR A 145 -13.59 8.19 -20.74
CA THR A 145 -13.47 6.92 -21.45
C THR A 145 -14.82 6.47 -21.98
N LEU A 146 -14.87 6.09 -23.26
CA LEU A 146 -16.06 5.50 -23.83
C LEU A 146 -16.25 4.09 -23.23
N PHE A 147 -17.26 3.91 -22.37
CA PHE A 147 -17.59 2.64 -21.71
C PHE A 147 -16.49 2.07 -20.77
N GLY A 148 -15.62 2.92 -20.21
CA GLY A 148 -14.53 2.46 -19.34
C GLY A 148 -13.36 1.82 -20.08
N LEU A 149 -13.32 1.91 -21.41
CA LEU A 149 -12.20 1.43 -22.22
C LEU A 149 -11.01 2.39 -22.09
N GLY A 150 -9.82 1.83 -21.85
CA GLY A 150 -8.58 2.61 -21.82
C GLY A 150 -8.12 3.06 -20.44
N THR A 151 -8.70 2.52 -19.36
CA THR A 151 -8.38 2.97 -18.01
C THR A 151 -7.18 2.24 -17.42
N TYR A 152 -6.31 2.98 -16.74
CA TYR A 152 -5.20 2.47 -15.97
C TYR A 152 -5.68 2.17 -14.54
N ASP A 153 -5.28 1.01 -13.98
CA ASP A 153 -5.61 0.54 -12.63
C ASP A 153 -7.09 0.13 -12.43
N PRO A 154 -7.44 -0.78 -11.51
CA PRO A 154 -8.81 -1.02 -11.02
C PRO A 154 -9.68 0.18 -10.64
N TYR A 155 -9.19 1.43 -10.69
CA TYR A 155 -9.95 2.65 -10.41
C TYR A 155 -10.41 3.43 -11.63
N GLN A 156 -10.24 2.86 -12.82
CA GLN A 156 -10.82 3.41 -14.04
C GLN A 156 -10.35 4.84 -14.41
N SER A 157 -9.10 5.21 -14.11
CA SER A 157 -8.57 6.56 -14.40
C SER A 157 -7.71 6.62 -15.66
N LEU A 158 -7.82 7.72 -16.41
CA LEU A 158 -6.87 8.05 -17.49
C LEU A 158 -5.54 8.53 -16.89
N VAL A 159 -4.42 8.27 -17.57
CA VAL A 159 -3.09 8.67 -17.10
C VAL A 159 -2.87 10.17 -17.34
N PRO A 160 -2.63 11.00 -16.31
CA PRO A 160 -2.34 12.42 -16.51
C PRO A 160 -0.98 12.65 -17.18
N VAL A 161 -0.80 13.82 -17.79
CA VAL A 161 0.49 14.33 -18.25
C VAL A 161 1.14 15.02 -17.06
N GLU A 162 2.22 14.45 -16.53
CA GLU A 162 3.07 15.11 -15.52
C GLU A 162 3.61 16.43 -16.12
N ALA A 163 3.21 17.56 -15.53
CA ALA A 163 3.38 18.89 -16.13
C ALA A 163 4.57 19.66 -15.54
N ALA A 164 5.03 20.66 -16.30
CA ALA A 164 6.14 21.57 -15.96
C ALA A 164 5.86 22.38 -14.67
N PRO A 165 6.90 22.94 -14.00
CA PRO A 165 6.79 23.67 -12.73
C PRO A 165 5.72 24.79 -12.71
N ASP A 166 5.41 25.38 -13.87
CA ASP A 166 4.45 26.49 -13.99
C ASP A 166 3.08 26.11 -14.59
N ALA A 167 2.85 24.84 -14.95
CA ALA A 167 1.59 24.38 -15.56
C ALA A 167 0.51 24.01 -14.51
N ALA A 168 0.56 24.65 -13.35
CA ALA A 168 -0.45 24.57 -12.32
C ALA A 168 -1.77 25.17 -12.85
N LYS A 169 -2.71 24.32 -13.29
CA LYS A 169 -4.20 24.47 -13.17
C LYS A 169 -5.06 23.64 -14.14
N ILE A 170 -4.51 22.87 -15.08
CA ILE A 170 -5.33 22.00 -15.95
C ILE A 170 -4.73 20.59 -16.05
N LEU A 171 -5.46 19.60 -15.54
CA LEU A 171 -5.10 18.19 -15.64
C LEU A 171 -5.37 17.69 -17.07
N ILE A 172 -4.30 17.37 -17.81
CA ILE A 172 -4.39 16.88 -19.19
C ILE A 172 -4.16 15.38 -19.16
N TYR A 173 -5.04 14.62 -19.81
CA TYR A 173 -4.92 13.16 -19.88
C TYR A 173 -4.24 12.70 -21.16
N ARG A 174 -3.47 11.62 -21.03
CA ARG A 174 -2.79 10.94 -22.13
C ARG A 174 -3.75 9.95 -22.78
N ALA A 175 -3.85 9.98 -24.10
CA ALA A 175 -4.67 9.03 -24.85
C ALA A 175 -4.17 7.59 -24.69
N SER A 176 -5.06 6.65 -24.40
CA SER A 176 -4.79 5.22 -24.22
C SER A 176 -5.65 4.32 -25.13
N GLY A 177 -6.68 4.86 -25.78
CA GLY A 177 -7.59 4.07 -26.62
C GLY A 177 -8.32 3.03 -25.76
N ALA A 178 -8.25 1.75 -26.13
CA ALA A 178 -8.76 0.66 -25.29
C ALA A 178 -7.65 -0.08 -24.50
N PHE A 179 -6.41 0.43 -24.53
CA PHE A 179 -5.27 -0.15 -23.81
C PHE A 179 -5.18 0.36 -22.38
N SER A 180 -4.52 -0.42 -21.52
CA SER A 180 -4.35 -0.05 -20.12
C SER A 180 -3.44 1.18 -19.95
N HIS A 181 -2.51 1.41 -20.90
CA HIS A 181 -1.53 2.47 -20.79
C HIS A 181 -1.25 3.17 -22.13
N PRO A 182 -1.02 4.51 -22.16
CA PRO A 182 -0.75 5.27 -23.40
C PRO A 182 0.44 4.77 -24.23
N ASN A 183 1.47 4.19 -23.60
CA ASN A 183 2.61 3.66 -24.33
C ASN A 183 2.24 2.42 -25.16
N GLU A 184 1.27 1.62 -24.69
CA GLU A 184 0.77 0.45 -25.43
C GLU A 184 -0.01 0.88 -26.67
N LEU A 185 -0.88 1.89 -26.53
CA LEU A 185 -1.56 2.49 -27.67
C LEU A 185 -0.56 3.00 -28.71
N GLY A 186 0.42 3.80 -28.28
CA GLY A 186 1.45 4.33 -29.18
C GLY A 186 2.23 3.20 -29.90
N PHE A 187 2.56 2.13 -29.18
CA PHE A 187 3.22 0.95 -29.74
C PHE A 187 2.35 0.24 -30.78
N PHE A 188 1.06 0.05 -30.50
CA PHE A 188 0.12 -0.56 -31.44
C PHE A 188 -0.07 0.28 -32.70
N LEU A 189 -0.25 1.60 -32.55
CA LEU A 189 -0.50 2.52 -33.66
C LEU A 189 0.68 2.58 -34.65
N LEU A 190 1.92 2.40 -34.21
CA LEU A 190 3.08 2.31 -35.10
C LEU A 190 2.96 1.14 -36.11
N GLY A 191 2.52 -0.02 -35.65
CA GLY A 191 2.31 -1.19 -36.51
C GLY A 191 1.10 -1.03 -37.44
N ALA A 192 0.00 -0.46 -36.93
CA ALA A 192 -1.19 -0.15 -37.74
C ALA A 192 -0.90 0.87 -38.85
N PHE A 193 -0.17 1.94 -38.50
CA PHE A 193 0.25 2.98 -39.44
C PHE A 193 1.12 2.42 -40.56
N ALA A 194 2.10 1.57 -40.24
CA ALA A 194 2.94 0.93 -41.24
C ALA A 194 2.09 0.11 -42.24
N ALA A 195 1.14 -0.67 -41.73
CA ALA A 195 0.23 -1.46 -42.56
C ALA A 195 -0.66 -0.58 -43.47
N GLY A 196 -1.24 0.49 -42.93
CA GLY A 196 -2.07 1.43 -43.66
C GLY A 196 -1.32 2.22 -44.72
N PHE A 197 -0.13 2.70 -44.39
CA PHE A 197 0.73 3.40 -45.33
C PHE A 197 1.20 2.46 -46.44
N GLY A 198 1.54 1.20 -46.11
CA GLY A 198 1.82 0.16 -47.10
C GLY A 198 0.68 -0.04 -48.10
N LEU A 199 -0.57 -0.14 -47.63
CA LEU A 199 -1.75 -0.25 -48.50
C LEU A 199 -1.97 1.01 -49.35
N LEU A 200 -1.75 2.20 -48.78
CA LEU A 200 -1.91 3.49 -49.47
C LEU A 200 -1.00 3.59 -50.69
N LEU A 201 0.25 3.14 -50.58
CA LEU A 201 1.22 3.18 -51.68
C LEU A 201 0.86 2.28 -52.86
N HIS A 202 0.02 1.26 -52.65
CA HIS A 202 -0.32 0.27 -53.68
C HIS A 202 -1.75 0.39 -54.21
N THR A 203 -2.65 1.08 -53.51
CA THR A 203 -4.03 1.24 -54.00
C THR A 203 -4.11 2.22 -55.16
N GLY A 204 -4.77 1.81 -56.25
CA GLY A 204 -5.08 2.68 -57.40
C GLY A 204 -6.37 3.49 -57.23
N ARG A 205 -7.20 3.20 -56.22
CA ARG A 205 -8.52 3.80 -56.03
C ARG A 205 -8.41 5.12 -55.25
N LYS A 206 -8.69 6.26 -55.91
CA LYS A 206 -8.60 7.60 -55.29
C LYS A 206 -9.36 7.73 -53.95
N PRO A 207 -10.63 7.29 -53.81
CA PRO A 207 -11.35 7.43 -52.54
C PRO A 207 -10.70 6.63 -51.41
N LEU A 208 -10.24 5.40 -51.70
CA LEU A 208 -9.56 4.56 -50.73
C LEU A 208 -8.19 5.14 -50.34
N ARG A 209 -7.48 5.76 -51.28
CA ARG A 209 -6.21 6.43 -51.01
C ARG A 209 -6.38 7.61 -50.05
N VAL A 210 -7.43 8.42 -50.25
CA VAL A 210 -7.78 9.53 -49.34
C VAL A 210 -8.20 9.00 -47.97
N ALA A 211 -9.05 7.98 -47.91
CA ALA A 211 -9.47 7.38 -46.65
C ALA A 211 -8.28 6.84 -45.83
N LEU A 212 -7.34 6.13 -46.46
CA LEU A 212 -6.12 5.65 -45.80
C LEU A 212 -5.22 6.79 -45.32
N ALA A 213 -5.16 7.90 -46.06
CA ALA A 213 -4.39 9.08 -45.65
C ALA A 213 -5.01 9.75 -44.41
N LEU A 214 -6.34 9.87 -44.36
CA LEU A 214 -7.05 10.42 -43.21
C LEU A 214 -6.91 9.52 -41.97
N VAL A 215 -6.98 8.20 -42.13
CA VAL A 215 -6.72 7.26 -41.03
C VAL A 215 -5.28 7.42 -40.53
N GLY A 216 -4.29 7.46 -41.42
CA GLY A 216 -2.89 7.68 -41.02
C GLY A 216 -2.67 9.03 -40.31
N ALA A 217 -3.41 10.08 -40.69
CA ALA A 217 -3.35 11.37 -40.02
C ALA A 217 -3.98 11.31 -38.61
N ALA A 218 -5.10 10.60 -38.45
CA ALA A 218 -5.72 10.35 -37.14
C ALA A 218 -4.82 9.50 -36.23
N GLU A 219 -4.17 8.46 -36.76
CA GLU A 219 -3.18 7.64 -36.03
C GLU A 219 -1.98 8.48 -35.59
N THR A 220 -1.49 9.36 -36.48
CA THR A 220 -0.42 10.31 -36.14
C THR A 220 -0.85 11.26 -35.03
N ALA A 221 -2.05 11.85 -35.13
CA ALA A 221 -2.59 12.71 -34.09
C ALA A 221 -2.68 11.97 -32.75
N ALA A 222 -3.30 10.78 -32.74
CA ALA A 222 -3.40 9.95 -31.53
C ALA A 222 -2.04 9.60 -30.93
N MET A 223 -1.02 9.28 -31.73
CA MET A 223 0.35 9.06 -31.24
C MET A 223 0.93 10.29 -30.53
N PHE A 224 0.68 11.51 -31.01
CA PHE A 224 1.04 12.74 -30.28
C PHE A 224 0.22 12.90 -28.99
N LEU A 225 -1.07 12.58 -29.01
CA LEU A 225 -1.97 12.63 -27.85
C LEU A 225 -1.67 11.56 -26.78
N THR A 226 -0.95 10.47 -27.10
CA THR A 226 -0.43 9.54 -26.08
C THR A 226 0.66 10.18 -25.21
N PHE A 227 1.24 11.29 -25.70
CA PHE A 227 2.46 11.89 -25.22
C PHE A 227 3.65 10.91 -25.13
N SER A 228 3.63 9.76 -25.81
CA SER A 228 4.70 8.76 -25.70
C SER A 228 5.93 9.12 -26.55
N ARG A 229 7.03 9.51 -25.90
CA ARG A 229 8.33 9.78 -26.56
C ARG A 229 8.81 8.61 -27.42
N SER A 230 8.59 7.37 -26.96
CA SER A 230 8.95 6.18 -27.74
C SER A 230 8.09 6.00 -28.99
N ALA A 231 6.82 6.40 -28.95
CA ALA A 231 5.96 6.40 -30.14
C ALA A 231 6.41 7.46 -31.16
N TRP A 232 6.79 8.66 -30.70
CA TRP A 232 7.27 9.74 -31.57
C TRP A 232 8.59 9.38 -32.25
N LEU A 233 9.56 8.87 -31.47
CA LEU A 233 10.83 8.43 -32.00
C LEU A 233 10.64 7.24 -32.96
N GLY A 234 9.73 6.32 -32.63
CA GLY A 234 9.35 5.22 -33.49
C GLY A 234 8.78 5.69 -34.83
N LEU A 235 7.86 6.65 -34.80
CA LEU A 235 7.25 7.24 -35.99
C LEU A 235 8.30 7.94 -36.85
N ALA A 236 9.24 8.66 -36.23
CA ALA A 236 10.34 9.33 -36.93
C ALA A 236 11.28 8.32 -37.62
N LEU A 237 11.74 7.28 -36.92
CA LEU A 237 12.62 6.26 -37.50
C LEU A 237 11.94 5.47 -38.63
N MET A 238 10.68 5.08 -38.42
CA MET A 238 9.87 4.41 -39.45
C MET A 238 9.71 5.31 -40.68
N SER A 239 9.40 6.59 -40.48
CA SER A 239 9.23 7.55 -41.58
C SER A 239 10.53 7.78 -42.34
N ALA A 240 11.65 7.93 -41.63
CA ALA A 240 12.98 8.05 -42.23
C ALA A 240 13.32 6.81 -43.08
N ALA A 241 12.99 5.61 -42.60
CA ALA A 241 13.19 4.38 -43.36
C ALA A 241 12.33 4.33 -44.63
N PHE A 242 11.05 4.74 -44.58
CA PHE A 242 10.20 4.85 -45.78
C PHE A 242 10.74 5.86 -46.80
N LEU A 243 11.25 7.00 -46.32
CA LEU A 243 11.86 8.03 -47.17
C LEU A 243 13.18 7.54 -47.81
N ALA A 244 14.04 6.88 -47.04
CA ALA A 244 15.28 6.28 -47.54
C ALA A 244 15.02 5.20 -48.60
N ALA A 245 13.90 4.48 -48.48
CA ALA A 245 13.45 3.54 -49.51
C ALA A 245 12.91 4.23 -50.79
N GLY A 246 12.84 5.56 -50.82
CA GLY A 246 12.41 6.36 -51.98
C GLY A 246 10.91 6.32 -52.25
N ARG A 247 10.07 5.96 -51.27
CA ARG A 247 8.64 5.68 -51.48
C ARG A 247 7.75 6.78 -50.88
N GLY A 248 6.80 7.28 -51.68
CA GLY A 248 5.61 7.98 -51.15
C GLY A 248 5.83 9.32 -50.44
N ARG A 249 6.96 10.01 -50.64
CA ARG A 249 7.37 11.22 -49.90
C ARG A 249 6.24 12.25 -49.69
N ALA A 250 5.51 12.61 -50.75
CA ALA A 250 4.47 13.63 -50.66
C ALA A 250 3.29 13.19 -49.77
N TRP A 251 2.88 11.92 -49.87
CA TRP A 251 1.83 11.36 -49.03
C TRP A 251 2.27 11.24 -47.57
N LEU A 252 3.49 10.76 -47.34
CA LEU A 252 4.03 10.62 -45.98
C LEU A 252 4.14 11.98 -45.28
N SER A 253 4.77 12.96 -45.94
CA SER A 253 4.89 14.32 -45.41
C SER A 253 3.53 14.98 -45.17
N GLY A 254 2.58 14.81 -46.10
CA GLY A 254 1.23 15.34 -45.94
C GLY A 254 0.46 14.73 -44.76
N ILE A 255 0.55 13.41 -44.56
CA ILE A 255 -0.09 12.70 -43.45
C ILE A 255 0.50 13.14 -42.10
N LEU A 256 1.83 13.20 -42.01
CA LEU A 256 2.52 13.61 -40.78
C LEU A 256 2.21 15.06 -40.41
N ALA A 257 2.24 15.97 -41.39
CA ALA A 257 1.90 17.37 -41.19
C ALA A 257 0.43 17.54 -40.76
N LEU A 258 -0.49 16.84 -41.41
CA LEU A 258 -1.91 16.89 -41.07
C LEU A 258 -2.19 16.32 -39.68
N GLY A 259 -1.56 15.20 -39.32
CA GLY A 259 -1.71 14.58 -38.00
C GLY A 259 -1.13 15.42 -36.87
N LEU A 260 0.04 16.04 -37.07
CA LEU A 260 0.62 16.99 -36.12
C LEU A 260 -0.25 18.24 -35.98
N LEU A 261 -0.74 18.80 -37.09
CA LEU A 261 -1.66 19.93 -37.03
C LEU A 261 -2.95 19.56 -36.29
N ALA A 262 -3.51 18.39 -36.56
CA ALA A 262 -4.70 17.90 -35.86
C ALA A 262 -4.46 17.74 -34.35
N SER A 263 -3.32 17.20 -33.91
CA SER A 263 -3.03 17.09 -32.47
C SER A 263 -2.88 18.46 -31.81
N LEU A 264 -2.25 19.44 -32.48
CA LEU A 264 -2.12 20.81 -31.97
C LEU A 264 -3.46 21.57 -31.92
N VAL A 265 -4.41 21.22 -32.79
CA VAL A 265 -5.78 21.76 -32.78
C VAL A 265 -6.62 21.10 -31.68
N ILE A 266 -6.48 19.78 -31.49
CA ILE A 266 -7.20 19.02 -30.45
C ILE A 266 -6.73 19.42 -29.04
N LEU A 267 -5.42 19.67 -28.87
CA LEU A 267 -4.87 20.03 -27.57
C LEU A 267 -5.23 21.47 -27.17
N PRO A 268 -5.67 21.69 -25.91
CA PRO A 268 -5.78 23.04 -25.36
C PRO A 268 -4.40 23.70 -25.26
N HIS A 269 -4.35 25.00 -24.95
CA HIS A 269 -3.10 25.77 -24.93
C HIS A 269 -2.05 25.12 -24.01
N GLU A 270 -2.47 24.67 -22.84
CA GLU A 270 -1.69 23.99 -21.83
C GLU A 270 -1.18 22.63 -22.34
N GLY A 271 -1.98 21.94 -23.15
CA GLY A 271 -1.60 20.68 -23.79
C GLY A 271 -0.51 20.85 -24.82
N ARG A 272 -0.53 21.96 -25.56
CA ARG A 272 0.55 22.32 -26.48
C ARG A 272 1.84 22.67 -25.75
N GLN A 273 1.75 23.36 -24.61
CA GLN A 273 2.92 23.64 -23.77
C GLN A 273 3.51 22.34 -23.20
N ALA A 274 2.67 21.45 -22.66
CA ALA A 274 3.09 20.16 -22.15
C ALA A 274 3.74 19.28 -23.23
N LEU A 275 3.22 19.34 -24.47
CA LEU A 275 3.80 18.65 -25.62
C LEU A 275 5.22 19.16 -25.91
N GLY A 276 5.40 20.48 -25.90
CA GLY A 276 6.71 21.13 -26.08
C GLY A 276 7.69 20.80 -24.96
N PHE A 277 7.26 20.92 -23.70
CA PHE A 277 8.07 20.58 -22.52
C PHE A 277 8.53 19.12 -22.54
N ARG A 278 7.62 18.19 -22.85
CA ARG A 278 7.94 16.76 -22.95
C ARG A 278 8.92 16.45 -24.08
N ALA A 279 9.01 17.30 -25.09
CA ALA A 279 9.97 17.14 -26.17
C ALA A 279 11.39 17.63 -25.79
N THR A 280 11.53 18.57 -24.85
CA THR A 280 12.80 19.28 -24.60
C THR A 280 13.40 19.11 -23.20
N ALA A 281 12.60 18.84 -22.16
CA ALA A 281 13.07 18.84 -20.77
C ALA A 281 13.60 17.45 -20.31
N PRO A 282 14.76 17.38 -19.63
CA PRO A 282 15.17 16.19 -18.89
C PRO A 282 14.21 15.96 -17.70
N GLN A 283 13.64 14.77 -17.56
CA GLN A 283 12.69 14.48 -16.47
C GLN A 283 13.28 13.54 -15.41
N GLY A 284 12.82 13.66 -14.16
CA GLY A 284 13.15 12.72 -13.08
C GLY A 284 12.86 11.25 -13.42
N TYR A 285 11.82 11.00 -14.24
CA TYR A 285 11.49 9.68 -14.76
C TYR A 285 12.61 9.04 -15.61
N ASP A 286 13.48 9.84 -16.23
CA ASP A 286 14.61 9.32 -17.03
C ASP A 286 15.74 8.78 -16.14
N ARG A 287 15.88 9.26 -14.89
CA ARG A 287 16.82 8.69 -13.90
C ARG A 287 16.35 7.34 -13.37
N GLY A 288 15.07 7.21 -13.04
CA GLY A 288 14.56 5.94 -12.55
C GLY A 288 14.66 4.81 -13.59
N ARG A 289 14.59 5.10 -14.90
CA ARG A 289 14.79 4.08 -15.96
C ARG A 289 16.21 3.54 -15.95
N ILE A 290 17.18 4.43 -15.71
CA ILE A 290 18.59 4.05 -15.57
C ILE A 290 18.74 3.13 -14.35
N HIS A 291 18.09 3.45 -13.23
CA HIS A 291 18.08 2.60 -12.04
C HIS A 291 17.44 1.23 -12.31
N SER A 292 16.32 1.18 -13.04
CA SER A 292 15.68 -0.08 -13.47
C SER A 292 16.56 -0.90 -14.41
N TRP A 293 17.30 -0.26 -15.33
CA TRP A 293 18.27 -0.94 -16.19
C TRP A 293 19.45 -1.49 -15.41
N GLN A 294 19.96 -0.74 -14.44
CA GLN A 294 21.04 -1.18 -13.54
C GLN A 294 20.60 -2.37 -12.70
N ALA A 295 19.39 -2.33 -12.13
CA ALA A 295 18.82 -3.44 -11.37
C ALA A 295 18.62 -4.68 -12.25
N ALA A 296 18.05 -4.52 -13.45
CA ALA A 296 17.88 -5.62 -14.40
C ALA A 296 19.22 -6.27 -14.78
N LEU A 297 20.25 -5.45 -15.00
CA LEU A 297 21.59 -5.94 -15.31
C LEU A 297 22.23 -6.65 -14.10
N ALA A 298 22.02 -6.16 -12.89
CA ALA A 298 22.48 -6.80 -11.66
C ALA A 298 21.80 -8.17 -11.45
N MET A 299 20.48 -8.26 -11.65
CA MET A 299 19.73 -9.53 -11.63
C MET A 299 20.27 -10.52 -12.67
N ALA A 300 20.46 -10.05 -13.91
CA ALA A 300 20.97 -10.88 -15.00
C ALA A 300 22.40 -11.38 -14.74
N ARG A 301 23.25 -10.57 -14.09
CA ARG A 301 24.61 -10.96 -13.69
C ARG A 301 24.62 -11.96 -12.53
N ALA A 302 23.73 -11.78 -11.56
CA ALA A 302 23.61 -12.69 -10.42
C ALA A 302 23.03 -14.05 -10.83
N HIS A 303 22.13 -14.06 -11.81
CA HIS A 303 21.43 -15.27 -12.26
C HIS A 303 21.46 -15.42 -13.80
N PRO A 304 22.63 -15.65 -14.40
CA PRO A 304 22.81 -15.56 -15.86
C PRO A 304 22.05 -16.62 -16.67
N LEU A 305 21.79 -17.80 -16.08
CA LEU A 305 21.12 -18.91 -16.75
C LEU A 305 19.60 -18.88 -16.61
N ALA A 306 19.09 -18.77 -15.37
CA ALA A 306 17.67 -18.87 -15.07
C ALA A 306 16.98 -17.50 -14.87
N GLY A 307 17.74 -16.42 -14.67
CA GLY A 307 17.19 -15.16 -14.18
C GLY A 307 16.58 -15.30 -12.78
N VAL A 308 15.84 -14.30 -12.33
CA VAL A 308 15.16 -14.29 -11.02
C VAL A 308 13.76 -14.92 -11.01
N GLY A 309 13.31 -15.45 -12.15
CA GLY A 309 11.95 -15.92 -12.38
C GLY A 309 11.16 -14.97 -13.29
N LEU A 310 10.45 -15.54 -14.27
CA LEU A 310 9.64 -14.75 -15.20
C LEU A 310 8.52 -13.98 -14.47
N GLY A 311 8.37 -12.68 -14.73
CA GLY A 311 7.38 -11.83 -14.08
C GLY A 311 7.65 -11.47 -12.60
N THR A 312 8.85 -11.71 -12.07
CA THR A 312 9.21 -11.39 -10.67
C THR A 312 10.21 -10.26 -10.51
N PHE A 313 10.45 -9.46 -11.57
CA PHE A 313 11.36 -8.30 -11.51
C PHE A 313 11.04 -7.36 -10.34
N ALA A 314 9.79 -6.93 -10.21
CA ALA A 314 9.36 -5.96 -9.20
C ALA A 314 9.60 -6.45 -7.76
N GLU A 315 9.39 -7.74 -7.52
CA GLU A 315 9.56 -8.35 -6.19
C GLU A 315 11.03 -8.35 -5.75
N ARG A 316 11.94 -8.53 -6.71
CA ARG A 316 13.39 -8.62 -6.48
C ARG A 316 14.10 -7.28 -6.66
N PHE A 317 13.42 -6.24 -7.13
CA PHE A 317 14.02 -4.94 -7.41
C PHE A 317 14.82 -4.37 -6.24
N ASP A 318 14.26 -4.40 -5.03
CA ASP A 318 14.90 -3.82 -3.82
C ASP A 318 16.23 -4.51 -3.44
N GLU A 319 16.44 -5.75 -3.86
CA GLU A 319 17.68 -6.50 -3.59
C GLU A 319 18.80 -6.15 -4.55
N PHE A 320 18.46 -5.71 -5.77
CA PHE A 320 19.42 -5.47 -6.85
C PHE A 320 19.50 -4.00 -7.28
N LYS A 321 18.74 -3.10 -6.64
CA LYS A 321 18.77 -1.66 -6.94
C LYS A 321 20.11 -1.03 -6.51
N PRO A 322 20.62 -0.03 -7.25
CA PRO A 322 21.78 0.74 -6.82
C PRO A 322 21.42 1.60 -5.59
N GLU A 323 22.41 1.92 -4.75
CA GLU A 323 22.20 2.76 -3.55
C GLU A 323 21.58 4.13 -3.88
N SER A 324 21.93 4.69 -5.06
CA SER A 324 21.35 5.95 -5.57
C SER A 324 19.86 5.89 -5.87
N ALA A 325 19.25 4.70 -5.88
CA ALA A 325 17.82 4.49 -6.14
C ALA A 325 16.98 4.31 -4.86
N ALA A 326 17.51 4.64 -3.67
CA ALA A 326 16.80 4.48 -2.40
C ALA A 326 15.45 5.24 -2.34
N LEU A 327 15.31 6.35 -3.08
CA LEU A 327 14.13 7.23 -3.10
C LEU A 327 13.20 7.01 -4.32
N ASP A 328 13.62 6.26 -5.35
CA ASP A 328 12.90 6.14 -6.63
C ASP A 328 11.86 4.99 -6.63
N TYR A 329 10.79 5.11 -5.84
CA TYR A 329 9.78 4.05 -5.67
C TYR A 329 8.86 3.83 -6.89
N HIS A 330 8.67 4.84 -7.74
CA HIS A 330 7.73 4.78 -8.89
C HIS A 330 8.15 3.81 -10.01
N GLN A 331 9.38 3.25 -9.97
CA GLN A 331 9.95 2.45 -11.08
C GLN A 331 10.20 0.99 -10.74
N ARG A 332 9.62 0.50 -9.64
CA ARG A 332 9.67 -0.91 -9.24
C ARG A 332 8.95 -1.83 -10.23
N ASN A 333 8.05 -1.32 -11.07
CA ASN A 333 7.08 -2.13 -11.82
C ASN A 333 7.70 -3.00 -12.93
N ASP A 334 8.66 -2.48 -13.70
CA ASP A 334 9.32 -3.24 -14.77
C ASP A 334 10.69 -2.65 -15.15
N ALA A 335 11.47 -3.39 -15.94
CA ALA A 335 12.83 -3.00 -16.34
C ALA A 335 12.89 -1.89 -17.41
N HIS A 336 11.76 -1.39 -17.89
CA HIS A 336 11.61 -0.43 -18.98
C HIS A 336 12.49 -0.70 -20.22
N ASN A 337 12.77 -1.97 -20.49
CA ASN A 337 13.52 -2.44 -21.65
C ASN A 337 13.26 -3.94 -21.83
N THR A 338 12.72 -4.32 -22.97
CA THR A 338 12.25 -5.68 -23.24
C THR A 338 13.38 -6.72 -23.19
N ILE A 339 14.58 -6.36 -23.64
CA ILE A 339 15.74 -7.27 -23.66
C ILE A 339 16.32 -7.43 -22.25
N LEU A 340 16.42 -6.33 -21.49
CA LEU A 340 16.90 -6.37 -20.11
C LEU A 340 15.89 -7.06 -19.19
N ALA A 341 14.59 -6.85 -19.37
CA ALA A 341 13.54 -7.54 -18.63
C ALA A 341 13.67 -9.06 -18.78
N LEU A 342 13.74 -9.56 -20.02
CA LEU A 342 13.92 -11.00 -20.27
C LEU A 342 15.26 -11.52 -19.76
N SER A 343 16.33 -10.71 -19.84
CA SER A 343 17.64 -11.07 -19.29
C SER A 343 17.63 -11.21 -17.77
N ALA A 344 16.94 -10.30 -17.08
CA ALA A 344 16.82 -10.29 -15.63
C ALA A 344 15.94 -11.46 -15.14
N GLU A 345 14.80 -11.66 -15.78
CA GLU A 345 13.77 -12.57 -15.30
C GLU A 345 13.95 -14.02 -15.77
N ALA A 346 14.47 -14.25 -16.97
CA ALA A 346 14.64 -15.58 -17.55
C ALA A 346 16.09 -15.88 -18.01
N GLY A 347 17.05 -15.06 -17.57
CA GLY A 347 18.47 -15.24 -17.83
C GLY A 347 18.94 -14.56 -19.13
N ILE A 348 20.24 -14.30 -19.22
CA ILE A 348 20.87 -13.53 -20.31
C ILE A 348 20.58 -14.16 -21.68
N PHE A 349 20.53 -15.49 -21.75
CA PHE A 349 20.23 -16.22 -22.99
C PHE A 349 18.82 -15.94 -23.51
N SER A 350 17.85 -15.68 -22.64
CA SER A 350 16.48 -15.29 -23.01
C SER A 350 16.46 -13.93 -23.72
N GLY A 351 17.17 -12.93 -23.14
CA GLY A 351 17.30 -11.61 -23.76
C GLY A 351 18.04 -11.65 -25.09
N LEU A 352 19.16 -12.40 -25.18
CA LEU A 352 19.91 -12.59 -26.43
C LEU A 352 19.08 -13.29 -27.51
N ALA A 353 18.29 -14.30 -27.14
CA ALA A 353 17.41 -14.99 -28.05
C ALA A 353 16.32 -14.07 -28.62
N MET A 354 15.71 -13.23 -27.78
CA MET A 354 14.75 -12.22 -28.25
C MET A 354 15.41 -11.21 -29.20
N ALA A 355 16.60 -10.70 -28.86
CA ALA A 355 17.35 -9.78 -29.72
C ALA A 355 17.69 -10.41 -31.07
N ALA A 356 18.13 -11.67 -31.08
CA ALA A 356 18.39 -12.43 -32.30
C ALA A 356 17.12 -12.62 -33.14
N GLY A 357 15.98 -12.95 -32.53
CA GLY A 357 14.70 -13.08 -33.23
C GLY A 357 14.28 -11.79 -33.94
N ILE A 358 14.39 -10.66 -33.26
CA ILE A 358 14.13 -9.33 -33.82
C ILE A 358 15.07 -9.02 -34.99
N ALA A 359 16.37 -9.24 -34.81
CA ALA A 359 17.37 -8.97 -35.85
C ALA A 359 17.17 -9.85 -37.10
N ILE A 360 16.92 -11.15 -36.91
CA ILE A 360 16.63 -12.11 -37.99
C ILE A 360 15.37 -11.69 -38.73
N SER A 361 14.30 -11.33 -38.02
CA SER A 361 13.07 -10.78 -38.61
C SER A 361 13.39 -9.55 -39.46
N LEU A 362 14.06 -8.55 -38.90
CA LEU A 362 14.34 -7.31 -39.61
C LEU A 362 15.14 -7.55 -40.89
N LEU A 363 16.21 -8.34 -40.82
CA LEU A 363 17.04 -8.70 -41.98
C LEU A 363 16.23 -9.46 -43.04
N ALA A 364 15.37 -10.40 -42.63
CA ALA A 364 14.52 -11.16 -43.53
C ALA A 364 13.48 -10.27 -44.23
N GLY A 365 12.89 -9.30 -43.52
CA GLY A 365 11.97 -8.31 -44.08
C GLY A 365 12.65 -7.34 -45.03
N MET A 366 13.83 -6.81 -44.65
CA MET A 366 14.62 -5.89 -45.47
C MET A 366 15.10 -6.52 -46.77
N ARG A 367 15.63 -7.76 -46.73
CA ARG A 367 16.02 -8.50 -47.93
C ARG A 367 14.85 -8.66 -48.89
N ARG A 368 13.65 -8.96 -48.38
CA ARG A 368 12.44 -9.07 -49.21
C ARG A 368 12.02 -7.75 -49.83
N ALA A 369 11.99 -6.67 -49.04
CA ALA A 369 11.62 -5.35 -49.52
C ALA A 369 12.59 -4.85 -50.62
N ALA A 370 13.87 -5.24 -50.55
CA ALA A 370 14.89 -4.92 -51.56
C ALA A 370 14.73 -5.73 -52.86
N LEU A 371 14.40 -7.03 -52.77
CA LEU A 371 14.24 -7.92 -53.93
C LEU A 371 12.98 -7.60 -54.75
N ARG A 372 11.96 -6.97 -54.14
CA ARG A 372 10.65 -6.72 -54.76
C ARG A 372 10.42 -5.27 -55.18
N LYS A 373 11.33 -4.70 -55.99
CA LYS A 373 11.22 -3.31 -56.51
C LYS A 373 9.90 -2.98 -57.26
N LYS A 374 9.07 -3.97 -57.63
CA LYS A 374 7.78 -3.80 -58.36
C LYS A 374 6.72 -4.86 -57.98
N SER A 375 6.43 -5.12 -56.70
CA SER A 375 5.35 -6.06 -56.31
C SER A 375 3.96 -5.38 -56.27
N SER A 376 2.95 -6.08 -56.80
CA SER A 376 1.57 -5.63 -57.04
C SER A 376 0.62 -5.75 -55.83
N SER A 377 1.12 -6.04 -54.63
CA SER A 377 0.26 -6.21 -53.46
C SER A 377 0.86 -5.59 -52.20
N GLY A 378 0.61 -4.31 -51.94
CA GLY A 378 0.41 -3.67 -50.62
C GLY A 378 1.35 -3.89 -49.42
N ILE A 379 2.35 -4.77 -49.44
CA ILE A 379 2.61 -5.63 -48.26
C ILE A 379 4.09 -5.67 -47.79
N ASP A 380 4.99 -4.89 -48.38
CA ASP A 380 6.37 -4.79 -47.89
C ASP A 380 6.55 -3.70 -46.79
N ALA A 381 5.52 -3.47 -45.97
CA ALA A 381 5.54 -2.51 -44.85
C ALA A 381 6.12 -3.09 -43.54
N ALA A 382 6.19 -4.42 -43.44
CA ALA A 382 6.61 -5.14 -42.25
C ALA A 382 7.98 -4.71 -41.65
N PRO A 383 9.07 -4.56 -42.44
CA PRO A 383 10.35 -4.13 -41.85
C PRO A 383 10.28 -2.70 -41.31
N PHE A 384 9.48 -1.82 -41.93
CA PHE A 384 9.29 -0.45 -41.44
C PHE A 384 8.50 -0.41 -40.13
N ALA A 385 7.48 -1.27 -39.99
CA ALA A 385 6.78 -1.47 -38.73
C ALA A 385 7.77 -1.87 -37.63
N LEU A 386 8.60 -2.89 -37.88
CA LEU A 386 9.56 -3.38 -36.90
C LEU A 386 10.62 -2.32 -36.52
N ILE A 387 11.08 -1.50 -37.48
CA ILE A 387 11.95 -0.34 -37.22
C ILE A 387 11.23 0.66 -36.29
N GLY A 388 9.97 0.99 -36.57
CA GLY A 388 9.19 1.92 -35.76
C GLY A 388 8.98 1.44 -34.33
N LEU A 389 8.85 0.13 -34.12
CA LEU A 389 8.66 -0.44 -32.78
C LEU A 389 9.94 -0.44 -31.91
N MET A 390 11.14 -0.30 -32.48
CA MET A 390 12.40 -0.43 -31.74
C MET A 390 12.52 0.52 -30.54
N PRO A 391 12.22 1.83 -30.64
CA PRO A 391 12.26 2.72 -29.48
C PRO A 391 11.31 2.29 -28.36
N GLY A 392 10.15 1.73 -28.71
CA GLY A 392 9.21 1.17 -27.76
C GLY A 392 9.79 0.01 -26.95
N LEU A 393 10.54 -0.89 -27.60
CA LEU A 393 11.18 -2.04 -26.96
C LEU A 393 12.36 -1.65 -26.06
N MET A 394 13.06 -0.58 -26.41
CA MET A 394 14.23 -0.10 -25.66
C MET A 394 13.85 0.75 -24.44
N LEU A 395 12.66 1.37 -24.47
CA LEU A 395 12.19 2.29 -23.43
C LEU A 395 10.97 1.77 -22.65
N ASN A 396 10.47 0.57 -22.96
CA ASN A 396 9.39 -0.12 -22.26
C ASN A 396 9.60 -1.64 -22.25
N SER A 397 8.97 -2.33 -21.29
CA SER A 397 9.00 -3.78 -21.17
C SER A 397 7.78 -4.41 -21.84
N PHE A 398 7.87 -4.67 -23.15
CA PHE A 398 6.79 -5.26 -23.96
C PHE A 398 7.11 -6.66 -24.53
N PRO A 399 7.66 -7.61 -23.74
CA PRO A 399 7.96 -8.95 -24.25
C PRO A 399 6.71 -9.73 -24.68
N TYR A 400 5.55 -9.33 -24.15
CA TYR A 400 4.25 -9.96 -24.42
C TYR A 400 3.38 -9.19 -25.43
N SER A 401 3.90 -8.15 -26.08
CA SER A 401 3.12 -7.37 -27.04
C SER A 401 2.83 -8.15 -28.31
N GLU A 402 1.55 -8.38 -28.61
CA GLU A 402 1.11 -9.11 -29.80
C GLU A 402 1.60 -8.43 -31.09
N MET A 403 1.67 -7.10 -31.10
CA MET A 403 2.13 -6.32 -32.26
C MET A 403 3.59 -6.61 -32.60
N LEU A 404 4.47 -6.78 -31.60
CA LEU A 404 5.87 -7.15 -31.82
C LEU A 404 5.97 -8.50 -32.52
N TRP A 405 5.30 -9.52 -31.97
CA TRP A 405 5.35 -10.88 -32.49
C TRP A 405 4.71 -10.99 -33.87
N LEU A 406 3.64 -10.23 -34.13
CA LEU A 406 3.03 -10.12 -35.46
C LEU A 406 3.93 -9.43 -36.48
N ALA A 407 4.61 -8.33 -36.11
CA ALA A 407 5.57 -7.67 -37.00
C ALA A 407 6.75 -8.60 -37.33
N MET A 408 7.27 -9.33 -36.33
CA MET A 408 8.29 -10.35 -36.54
C MET A 408 7.81 -11.45 -37.49
N ALA A 409 6.58 -11.94 -37.31
CA ALA A 409 5.96 -12.95 -38.16
C ALA A 409 5.76 -12.46 -39.60
N TRP A 410 5.32 -11.22 -39.78
CA TRP A 410 5.16 -10.60 -41.08
C TRP A 410 6.50 -10.45 -41.79
N CYS A 411 7.57 -10.12 -41.07
CA CYS A 411 8.92 -10.11 -41.62
C CYS A 411 9.49 -11.50 -41.95
N GLN A 412 8.94 -12.59 -41.39
CA GLN A 412 9.45 -13.96 -41.50
C GLN A 412 8.51 -14.95 -42.25
N HIS A 413 7.41 -14.51 -42.86
CA HIS A 413 6.49 -15.39 -43.60
C HIS A 413 7.16 -16.12 -44.78
N ASP A 414 6.65 -17.31 -45.15
CA ASP A 414 7.20 -18.12 -46.25
C ASP A 414 6.48 -17.84 -47.58
N ASP A 415 7.25 -17.67 -48.66
CA ASP A 415 6.74 -17.39 -50.00
C ASP A 415 6.34 -18.66 -50.80
N ALA A 416 6.54 -19.86 -50.23
CA ALA A 416 6.41 -21.13 -50.95
C ALA A 416 4.98 -21.49 -51.42
N LEU A 417 3.97 -20.67 -51.14
CA LEU A 417 2.59 -20.82 -51.64
C LEU A 417 2.28 -19.87 -52.83
N GLN A 418 3.31 -19.38 -53.53
CA GLN A 418 3.18 -18.50 -54.69
C GLN A 418 2.59 -19.21 -55.92
N HIS A 419 1.29 -19.01 -56.16
CA HIS A 419 0.74 -18.91 -57.52
C HIS A 419 -0.35 -17.81 -57.53
N PRO A 420 -0.19 -16.73 -58.33
CA PRO A 420 -1.24 -15.76 -58.58
C PRO A 420 -1.93 -16.04 -59.94
N GLY A 421 -3.26 -16.01 -59.97
CA GLY A 421 -3.98 -15.49 -61.12
C GLY A 421 -4.23 -13.99 -60.88
N PRO A 422 -4.09 -13.10 -61.88
CA PRO A 422 -4.26 -11.67 -61.72
C PRO A 422 -5.75 -11.32 -61.63
N GLY A 423 -6.35 -11.59 -60.47
CA GLY A 423 -7.55 -10.91 -60.03
C GLY A 423 -7.12 -9.95 -58.95
N ALA A 424 -7.21 -8.63 -59.20
CA ALA A 424 -7.28 -7.69 -58.10
C ALA A 424 -8.25 -8.27 -57.07
N ALA A 425 -7.81 -8.48 -55.83
CA ALA A 425 -8.69 -8.89 -54.75
C ALA A 425 -9.70 -7.75 -54.55
N SER A 426 -10.76 -7.75 -55.36
CA SER A 426 -11.96 -7.00 -55.11
C SER A 426 -12.48 -7.59 -53.81
N PHE A 427 -12.23 -6.87 -52.72
CA PHE A 427 -12.83 -7.19 -51.42
C PHE A 427 -14.33 -7.37 -51.68
N SER A 428 -14.80 -8.62 -51.63
CA SER A 428 -16.19 -8.89 -51.94
C SER A 428 -17.08 -8.10 -50.95
N PRO A 429 -18.29 -7.68 -51.34
CA PRO A 429 -19.23 -7.06 -50.42
C PRO A 429 -19.46 -7.89 -49.14
N SER A 430 -19.24 -9.22 -49.21
CA SER A 430 -19.30 -10.12 -48.05
C SER A 430 -18.16 -9.91 -47.04
N PHE A 431 -16.97 -9.47 -47.47
CA PHE A 431 -15.87 -9.12 -46.55
C PHE A 431 -16.22 -7.86 -45.75
N TRP A 432 -16.72 -6.80 -46.42
CA TRP A 432 -17.14 -5.57 -45.75
C TRP A 432 -18.34 -5.79 -44.82
N LYS A 433 -19.30 -6.65 -45.20
CA LYS A 433 -20.40 -7.06 -44.30
C LYS A 433 -19.91 -7.84 -43.08
N ARG A 434 -18.91 -8.72 -43.24
CA ARG A 434 -18.33 -9.49 -42.11
C ARG A 434 -17.47 -8.63 -41.19
N ALA A 435 -16.70 -7.68 -41.74
CA ALA A 435 -15.96 -6.71 -40.95
C ALA A 435 -16.90 -5.78 -40.16
N ALA A 436 -17.95 -5.27 -40.79
CA ALA A 436 -18.98 -4.48 -40.11
C ALA A 436 -19.74 -5.29 -39.03
N GLY A 437 -20.06 -6.56 -39.32
CA GLY A 437 -20.67 -7.47 -38.34
C GLY A 437 -19.76 -7.79 -37.15
N ALA A 438 -18.46 -7.98 -37.38
CA ALA A 438 -17.47 -8.18 -36.32
C ALA A 438 -17.31 -6.94 -35.44
N ILE A 439 -17.28 -5.74 -36.05
CA ILE A 439 -17.28 -4.46 -35.34
C ILE A 439 -18.55 -4.31 -34.49
N ALA A 440 -19.72 -4.62 -35.04
CA ALA A 440 -20.98 -4.55 -34.33
C ALA A 440 -21.06 -5.57 -33.17
N ILE A 441 -20.52 -6.79 -33.34
CA ILE A 441 -20.46 -7.81 -32.29
C ILE A 441 -19.45 -7.42 -31.20
N LEU A 442 -18.31 -6.82 -31.54
CA LEU A 442 -17.34 -6.31 -30.58
C LEU A 442 -17.92 -5.12 -29.79
N LEU A 443 -18.59 -4.19 -30.45
CA LEU A 443 -19.31 -3.09 -29.80
C LEU A 443 -20.48 -3.59 -28.94
N ALA A 444 -21.24 -4.59 -29.40
CA ALA A 444 -22.33 -5.18 -28.62
C ALA A 444 -21.82 -6.03 -27.44
N GLY A 445 -20.72 -6.75 -27.60
CA GLY A 445 -20.04 -7.49 -26.53
C GLY A 445 -19.52 -6.56 -25.44
N ALA A 446 -18.97 -5.40 -25.83
CA ALA A 446 -18.56 -4.33 -24.91
C ALA A 446 -19.74 -3.69 -24.15
N VAL A 447 -20.95 -3.70 -24.72
CA VAL A 447 -22.19 -3.20 -24.08
C VAL A 447 -22.84 -4.25 -23.16
N ILE A 448 -22.71 -5.54 -23.48
CA ILE A 448 -23.36 -6.64 -22.76
C ILE A 448 -22.50 -7.14 -21.58
N LEU A 449 -21.17 -7.15 -21.68
CA LEU A 449 -20.27 -7.63 -20.63
C LEU A 449 -20.42 -6.90 -19.28
N PRO A 450 -20.60 -5.56 -19.22
CA PRO A 450 -20.84 -4.85 -17.96
C PRO A 450 -22.15 -5.27 -17.28
N LYS A 451 -23.16 -5.67 -18.08
CA LYS A 451 -24.47 -6.15 -17.58
C LYS A 451 -24.42 -7.62 -17.13
N PHE A 452 -23.65 -8.46 -17.82
CA PHE A 452 -23.43 -9.85 -17.41
C PHE A 452 -22.58 -9.92 -16.12
N HIS A 453 -21.67 -8.96 -15.93
CA HIS A 453 -20.90 -8.75 -14.71
C HIS A 453 -21.74 -8.37 -13.48
N ALA A 454 -22.91 -7.73 -13.67
CA ALA A 454 -23.84 -7.45 -12.56
C ALA A 454 -24.52 -8.72 -12.01
N LEU A 455 -24.64 -9.78 -12.82
CA LEU A 455 -25.35 -11.03 -12.48
C LEU A 455 -24.46 -12.11 -11.84
N LEU A 456 -23.13 -12.02 -11.95
CA LEU A 456 -22.19 -13.05 -11.49
C LEU A 456 -21.38 -12.66 -10.24
N ARG A 457 -21.81 -11.66 -9.46
CA ARG A 457 -21.09 -11.26 -8.23
C ARG A 457 -21.14 -12.37 -7.17
N PRO A 458 -20.01 -12.88 -6.68
CA PRO A 458 -19.99 -13.60 -5.41
C PRO A 458 -20.38 -12.64 -4.27
N ALA A 459 -21.18 -13.12 -3.33
CA ALA A 459 -21.49 -12.44 -2.09
C ALA A 459 -20.19 -12.25 -1.28
N GLY A 460 -19.52 -11.10 -1.46
CA GLY A 460 -18.24 -10.79 -0.82
C GLY A 460 -17.35 -9.78 -1.55
N ALA A 461 -17.61 -9.47 -2.81
CA ALA A 461 -16.86 -8.44 -3.54
C ALA A 461 -17.21 -7.02 -3.03
N ILE A 462 -16.16 -6.20 -2.81
CA ILE A 462 -16.17 -4.83 -2.27
C ILE A 462 -17.32 -4.03 -2.86
N SER A 463 -18.39 -3.84 -2.08
CA SER A 463 -19.42 -2.86 -2.36
C SER A 463 -18.92 -1.48 -1.96
N GLY A 464 -17.95 -0.95 -2.68
CA GLY A 464 -18.02 0.48 -2.96
C GLY A 464 -19.26 0.65 -3.82
N ARG A 465 -20.44 0.89 -3.22
CA ARG A 465 -21.46 1.66 -3.95
C ARG A 465 -20.68 2.88 -4.41
N TYR A 466 -20.48 3.06 -5.72
CA TYR A 466 -19.77 4.22 -6.25
C TYR A 466 -20.25 5.45 -5.47
N LEU A 467 -19.35 6.05 -4.69
CA LEU A 467 -19.66 7.18 -3.83
C LEU A 467 -20.17 8.28 -4.75
N ASN A 468 -21.49 8.44 -4.81
CA ASN A 468 -22.13 9.32 -5.77
C ASN A 468 -22.13 10.72 -5.19
N LEU A 469 -21.02 11.42 -5.41
CA LEU A 469 -20.81 12.77 -4.91
C LEU A 469 -21.90 13.73 -5.39
N GLU A 470 -22.35 13.63 -6.63
CA GLU A 470 -23.40 14.51 -7.19
C GLU A 470 -24.73 14.39 -6.44
N ARG A 471 -25.10 13.18 -5.99
CA ARG A 471 -26.32 12.95 -5.21
C ARG A 471 -26.16 13.18 -3.72
N SER A 472 -24.94 13.38 -3.24
CA SER A 472 -24.64 13.59 -1.84
C SER A 472 -25.02 15.00 -1.37
N ALA A 473 -24.93 15.28 -0.06
CA ALA A 473 -25.15 16.64 0.44
C ALA A 473 -24.11 17.61 -0.14
N LEU A 474 -22.87 17.15 -0.31
CA LEU A 474 -21.79 17.91 -0.94
C LEU A 474 -22.11 18.29 -2.39
N GLY A 475 -22.60 17.34 -3.20
CA GLY A 475 -22.93 17.59 -4.61
C GLY A 475 -24.13 18.50 -4.82
N ARG A 476 -25.08 18.50 -3.89
CA ARG A 476 -26.25 19.39 -3.93
C ARG A 476 -25.91 20.85 -3.63
N ASN A 477 -24.87 21.10 -2.86
CA ASN A 477 -24.44 22.46 -2.54
C ASN A 477 -22.90 22.57 -2.53
N PRO A 478 -22.26 22.51 -3.72
CA PRO A 478 -20.82 22.37 -3.83
C PRO A 478 -20.04 23.63 -3.45
N LEU A 479 -20.68 24.80 -3.34
CA LEU A 479 -19.99 26.06 -3.01
C LEU A 479 -20.32 26.56 -1.59
N ALA A 480 -21.04 25.78 -0.78
CA ALA A 480 -21.36 26.17 0.58
C ALA A 480 -20.15 26.03 1.51
N HIS A 481 -19.90 27.10 2.27
CA HIS A 481 -18.88 27.18 3.30
C HIS A 481 -19.43 27.95 4.52
N PRO A 482 -19.04 27.61 5.76
CA PRO A 482 -18.27 26.41 6.12
C PRO A 482 -19.09 25.13 5.94
N ARG A 483 -18.42 23.99 5.79
CA ARG A 483 -19.03 22.66 5.66
C ARG A 483 -18.26 21.55 6.35
N ILE A 484 -16.97 21.75 6.64
CA ILE A 484 -16.15 20.77 7.35
C ILE A 484 -16.38 20.93 8.85
N TYR A 485 -16.88 19.86 9.48
CA TYR A 485 -17.30 19.78 10.90
C TYR A 485 -18.50 20.62 11.33
N MET A 486 -18.75 21.75 10.68
CA MET A 486 -19.88 22.63 10.96
C MET A 486 -20.37 23.31 9.69
N ASP A 487 -21.69 23.34 9.50
CA ASP A 487 -22.34 24.24 8.56
C ASP A 487 -22.67 25.58 9.24
N ALA A 488 -23.25 26.52 8.48
CA ALA A 488 -23.62 27.84 9.00
C ALA A 488 -24.59 27.77 10.20
N ALA A 489 -25.50 26.78 10.24
CA ALA A 489 -26.44 26.62 11.34
C ALA A 489 -25.76 26.06 12.59
N ALA A 490 -24.90 25.04 12.44
CA ALA A 490 -24.08 24.49 13.50
C ALA A 490 -23.13 25.55 14.09
N LEU A 491 -22.52 26.39 13.24
CA LEU A 491 -21.68 27.51 13.70
C LEU A 491 -22.47 28.51 14.55
N ALA A 492 -23.71 28.85 14.16
CA ALA A 492 -24.56 29.74 14.95
C ALA A 492 -24.89 29.14 16.35
N GLN A 493 -25.14 27.83 16.41
CA GLN A 493 -25.37 27.13 17.69
C GLN A 493 -24.10 27.10 18.55
N LEU A 494 -22.93 26.85 17.94
CA LEU A 494 -21.65 26.86 18.64
C LEU A 494 -21.32 28.24 19.21
N ARG A 495 -21.59 29.32 18.47
CA ARG A 495 -21.46 30.70 18.96
C ARG A 495 -22.35 30.96 20.16
N ALA A 496 -23.61 30.56 20.11
CA ALA A 496 -24.53 30.70 21.25
C ALA A 496 -24.02 29.94 22.49
N ARG A 497 -23.57 28.69 22.31
CA ARG A 497 -22.97 27.87 23.37
C ARG A 497 -21.73 28.52 23.97
N ALA A 498 -20.84 29.08 23.14
CA ALA A 498 -19.62 29.74 23.57
C ALA A 498 -19.87 30.96 24.47
N VAL A 499 -20.97 31.69 24.23
CA VAL A 499 -21.38 32.83 25.08
C VAL A 499 -21.92 32.33 26.43
N THR A 500 -22.74 31.29 26.44
CA THR A 500 -23.41 30.80 27.66
C THR A 500 -22.53 29.89 28.53
N ASN A 501 -21.53 29.24 27.94
CA ASN A 501 -20.69 28.25 28.59
C ASN A 501 -19.23 28.41 28.15
N ALA A 502 -18.68 29.61 28.32
CA ALA A 502 -17.29 29.89 27.96
C ALA A 502 -16.28 29.02 28.76
N GLY A 503 -16.67 28.53 29.95
CA GLY A 503 -15.97 27.48 30.69
C GLY A 503 -16.45 26.07 30.32
N GLY A 504 -15.62 25.04 30.48
CA GLY A 504 -15.97 23.67 30.08
C GLY A 504 -15.44 23.33 28.69
N ALA A 505 -16.33 22.99 27.73
CA ALA A 505 -15.93 22.49 26.41
C ALA A 505 -14.98 23.41 25.62
N PHE A 506 -15.02 24.72 25.88
CA PHE A 506 -14.18 25.72 25.22
C PHE A 506 -12.88 26.02 25.99
N ALA A 507 -12.75 25.61 27.25
CA ALA A 507 -11.58 25.89 28.07
C ALA A 507 -10.27 25.34 27.49
N PRO A 508 -10.22 24.13 26.89
CA PRO A 508 -9.01 23.65 26.21
C PRO A 508 -8.59 24.54 25.03
N LEU A 509 -9.54 25.05 24.24
CA LEU A 509 -9.25 25.98 23.15
C LEU A 509 -8.67 27.30 23.68
N THR A 510 -9.32 27.90 24.68
CA THR A 510 -8.87 29.18 25.27
C THR A 510 -7.46 29.06 25.84
N ARG A 511 -7.18 28.00 26.61
CA ARG A 511 -5.84 27.75 27.19
C ARG A 511 -4.77 27.57 26.10
N TYR A 512 -5.10 26.83 25.04
CA TYR A 512 -4.18 26.66 23.92
C TYR A 512 -3.82 28.01 23.28
N LEU A 513 -4.82 28.88 23.04
CA LEU A 513 -4.60 30.20 22.45
C LEU A 513 -3.76 31.12 23.36
N GLU A 514 -3.98 31.06 24.69
CA GLU A 514 -3.20 31.79 25.68
C GLU A 514 -1.73 31.35 25.71
N ASN A 515 -1.48 30.03 25.71
CA ASN A 515 -0.12 29.48 25.69
C ASN A 515 0.61 29.86 24.39
N GLU A 516 -0.08 29.80 23.24
CA GLU A 516 0.48 30.17 21.94
C GLU A 516 0.74 31.67 21.77
N ALA A 517 0.10 32.54 22.56
CA ALA A 517 0.39 33.97 22.55
C ALA A 517 1.77 34.28 23.18
N GLY A 518 2.24 33.43 24.09
CA GLY A 518 3.56 33.55 24.75
C GLY A 518 4.71 32.82 24.06
N ARG A 519 4.45 32.07 22.98
CA ARG A 519 5.45 31.23 22.31
C ARG A 519 6.26 32.05 21.30
N ALA A 520 7.59 31.95 21.36
CA ALA A 520 8.47 32.56 20.37
C ALA A 520 8.25 31.91 18.98
N PRO A 521 8.34 32.68 17.87
CA PRO A 521 8.30 32.08 16.55
C PRO A 521 9.44 31.06 16.39
N PRO A 522 9.21 29.94 15.67
CA PRO A 522 10.25 28.95 15.43
C PRO A 522 11.47 29.60 14.77
N ALA A 523 12.66 29.11 15.13
CA ALA A 523 13.90 29.59 14.54
C ALA A 523 13.89 29.34 13.02
N PRO A 524 14.33 30.30 12.17
CA PRO A 524 14.40 30.08 10.74
C PRO A 524 15.33 28.89 10.42
N GLY A 525 14.83 27.91 9.65
CA GLY A 525 15.65 26.81 9.12
C GLY A 525 15.49 25.42 9.76
N LEU A 526 14.42 25.17 10.53
CA LEU A 526 14.04 23.81 10.94
C LEU A 526 12.84 23.35 10.10
N GLU A 527 13.06 22.30 9.31
CA GLU A 527 12.27 21.90 8.13
C GLU A 527 10.92 21.22 8.43
N ASP A 528 10.45 21.16 9.69
CA ASP A 528 9.16 20.53 10.06
C ASP A 528 8.01 21.56 10.12
N LEU A 529 7.09 21.49 9.16
CA LEU A 529 5.95 22.41 9.05
C LEU A 529 4.78 22.10 10.01
N ARG A 530 4.77 20.92 10.65
CA ARG A 530 3.59 20.40 11.36
C ARG A 530 3.16 21.27 12.53
N GLN A 531 4.12 21.81 13.29
CA GLN A 531 3.81 22.63 14.45
C GLN A 531 3.01 23.89 14.07
N GLU A 532 3.42 24.57 13.00
CA GLU A 532 2.75 25.76 12.50
C GLU A 532 1.40 25.43 11.86
N ALA A 533 1.31 24.30 11.14
CA ALA A 533 0.06 23.79 10.58
C ALA A 533 -0.99 23.53 11.66
N ARG A 534 -0.59 22.89 12.78
CA ARG A 534 -1.47 22.62 13.94
C ARG A 534 -2.00 23.89 14.61
N GLY A 535 -1.30 25.02 14.46
CA GLY A 535 -1.71 26.33 14.96
C GLY A 535 -2.85 26.99 14.16
N ILE A 536 -3.10 26.58 12.92
CA ILE A 536 -4.10 27.22 12.05
C ILE A 536 -5.55 26.93 12.50
N PRO A 537 -6.00 25.65 12.64
CA PRO A 537 -7.38 25.35 13.02
C PRO A 537 -7.87 26.03 14.31
N PRO A 538 -7.12 26.04 15.44
CA PRO A 538 -7.59 26.71 16.66
C PRO A 538 -7.76 28.22 16.47
N GLN A 539 -6.89 28.89 15.70
CA GLN A 539 -7.02 30.32 15.40
C GLN A 539 -8.24 30.60 14.50
N ALA A 540 -8.42 29.80 13.45
CA ALA A 540 -9.58 29.93 12.56
C ALA A 540 -10.90 29.67 13.30
N LEU A 541 -10.95 28.68 14.19
CA LEU A 541 -12.11 28.40 15.04
C LEU A 541 -12.38 29.55 16.02
N ALA A 542 -11.33 30.10 16.64
CA ALA A 542 -11.47 31.21 17.58
C ALA A 542 -12.04 32.46 16.90
N TRP A 543 -11.60 32.78 15.67
CA TRP A 543 -12.25 33.81 14.84
C TRP A 543 -13.72 33.46 14.61
N ALA A 544 -13.99 32.24 14.13
CA ALA A 544 -15.34 31.80 13.81
C ALA A 544 -16.29 31.89 15.02
N LEU A 545 -15.83 31.61 16.23
CA LEU A 545 -16.64 31.61 17.44
C LEU A 545 -16.74 33.00 18.10
N PHE A 546 -15.62 33.72 18.22
CA PHE A 546 -15.52 34.92 19.07
C PHE A 546 -15.40 36.23 18.29
N GLY A 547 -15.12 36.20 16.98
CA GLY A 547 -15.03 37.39 16.13
C GLY A 547 -13.88 38.34 16.46
N ARG A 548 -12.81 37.87 17.12
CA ARG A 548 -11.63 38.70 17.45
C ARG A 548 -10.64 38.73 16.29
N GLN A 549 -10.37 39.93 15.77
CA GLN A 549 -9.54 40.15 14.59
C GLN A 549 -8.12 39.53 14.70
N GLU A 550 -7.54 39.52 15.90
CA GLU A 550 -6.21 38.95 16.15
C GLU A 550 -6.07 37.48 15.68
N HIS A 551 -7.12 36.69 15.85
CA HIS A 551 -7.14 35.28 15.48
C HIS A 551 -7.28 35.09 13.96
N LEU A 552 -8.08 35.94 13.30
CA LEU A 552 -8.18 35.96 11.84
C LEU A 552 -6.83 36.31 11.21
N ASP A 553 -6.19 37.36 11.72
CA ASP A 553 -4.90 37.82 11.20
C ASP A 553 -3.81 36.76 11.42
N LYS A 554 -3.79 36.09 12.59
CA LYS A 554 -2.82 35.02 12.87
C LYS A 554 -3.06 33.80 11.97
N ALA A 555 -4.31 33.37 11.79
CA ALA A 555 -4.64 32.26 10.91
C ALA A 555 -4.24 32.54 9.44
N ARG A 556 -4.53 33.75 8.93
CA ARG A 556 -4.15 34.17 7.57
C ARG A 556 -2.64 34.22 7.38
N ARG A 557 -1.90 34.75 8.36
CA ARG A 557 -0.42 34.79 8.30
C ARG A 557 0.18 33.40 8.24
N LEU A 558 -0.23 32.49 9.14
CA LEU A 558 0.27 31.11 9.15
C LEU A 558 -0.07 30.38 7.84
N ALA A 559 -1.30 30.55 7.34
CA ALA A 559 -1.73 29.91 6.10
C ALA A 559 -0.95 30.43 4.88
N ALA A 560 -0.65 31.73 4.82
CA ALA A 560 0.17 32.33 3.77
C ALA A 560 1.63 31.86 3.84
N ASP A 561 2.22 31.84 5.04
CA ASP A 561 3.62 31.42 5.25
C ASP A 561 3.83 29.95 4.87
N LEU A 562 2.96 29.05 5.35
CA LEU A 562 3.00 27.64 4.98
C LEU A 562 2.78 27.42 3.49
N SER A 563 1.94 28.24 2.84
CA SER A 563 1.73 28.14 1.40
C SER A 563 2.96 28.52 0.57
N LEU A 564 3.89 29.32 1.14
CA LEU A 564 5.16 29.67 0.50
C LEU A 564 6.26 28.64 0.77
N ARG A 565 6.21 27.96 1.92
CA ARG A 565 7.25 27.03 2.37
C ARG A 565 6.99 25.58 2.00
N LEU A 566 5.74 25.18 1.82
CA LEU A 566 5.41 23.80 1.46
C LEU A 566 5.99 23.45 0.08
N ASP A 567 7.02 22.62 0.10
CA ASP A 567 7.63 22.01 -1.08
C ASP A 567 7.34 20.51 -1.07
N VAL A 568 6.43 20.07 -1.93
CA VAL A 568 5.96 18.68 -1.99
C VAL A 568 7.03 17.69 -2.45
N GLU A 569 8.15 18.17 -3.01
CA GLU A 569 9.28 17.31 -3.41
C GLU A 569 10.29 17.10 -2.27
N ARG A 570 10.31 17.99 -1.27
CA ARG A 570 11.27 17.97 -0.16
C ARG A 570 10.69 17.48 1.16
N HIS A 571 9.44 17.81 1.44
CA HIS A 571 8.82 17.46 2.72
C HIS A 571 8.29 16.02 2.72
N GLU A 572 8.27 15.40 3.90
CA GLU A 572 7.70 14.07 4.06
C GLU A 572 6.16 14.08 3.90
N ASP A 573 5.59 12.90 3.68
CA ASP A 573 4.17 12.69 3.44
C ASP A 573 3.28 13.20 4.58
N ILE A 574 3.61 12.89 5.84
CA ILE A 574 2.83 13.36 7.01
C ILE A 574 2.89 14.89 7.12
N GLU A 575 4.04 15.50 6.82
CA GLU A 575 4.17 16.97 6.85
C GLU A 575 3.27 17.62 5.79
N ILE A 576 3.27 17.07 4.58
CA ILE A 576 2.36 17.49 3.50
C ILE A 576 0.91 17.30 3.95
N ALA A 577 0.57 16.13 4.50
CA ALA A 577 -0.78 15.76 4.91
C ALA A 577 -1.35 16.70 6.00
N GLU A 578 -0.62 16.91 7.09
CA GLU A 578 -1.07 17.80 8.17
C GLU A 578 -1.16 19.25 7.70
N THR A 579 -0.22 19.69 6.85
CA THR A 579 -0.23 21.05 6.28
C THR A 579 -1.47 21.27 5.42
N ILE A 580 -1.75 20.40 4.44
CA ILE A 580 -2.94 20.59 3.59
C ILE A 580 -4.25 20.40 4.35
N PHE A 581 -4.28 19.57 5.39
CA PHE A 581 -5.44 19.44 6.27
C PHE A 581 -5.72 20.76 6.98
N ALA A 582 -4.70 21.39 7.56
CA ALA A 582 -4.83 22.68 8.22
C ALA A 582 -5.25 23.80 7.27
N LEU A 583 -4.63 23.87 6.08
CA LEU A 583 -5.00 24.83 5.04
C LEU A 583 -6.42 24.61 4.51
N ALA A 584 -6.87 23.35 4.39
CA ALA A 584 -8.24 23.02 3.99
C ALA A 584 -9.28 23.52 5.02
N LEU A 585 -8.99 23.41 6.33
CA LEU A 585 -9.86 23.99 7.35
C LEU A 585 -9.85 25.52 7.35
N ALA A 586 -8.70 26.15 7.13
CA ALA A 586 -8.64 27.61 6.96
C ALA A 586 -9.45 28.07 5.72
N TYR A 587 -9.29 27.37 4.60
CA TYR A 587 -10.03 27.64 3.38
C TYR A 587 -11.54 27.54 3.60
N ASP A 588 -12.00 26.50 4.31
CA ASP A 588 -13.41 26.25 4.56
C ASP A 588 -14.02 27.22 5.58
N TRP A 589 -13.35 27.41 6.73
CA TRP A 589 -13.89 28.19 7.84
C TRP A 589 -13.74 29.70 7.66
N LEU A 590 -12.70 30.14 6.95
CA LEU A 590 -12.45 31.56 6.67
C LEU A 590 -12.92 31.97 5.26
N TYR A 591 -13.65 31.12 4.55
CA TYR A 591 -14.03 31.33 3.14
C TYR A 591 -14.64 32.71 2.86
N ALA A 592 -15.46 33.25 3.78
CA ALA A 592 -16.07 34.57 3.65
C ALA A 592 -15.08 35.73 3.79
N GLU A 593 -14.00 35.55 4.55
CA GLU A 593 -13.01 36.58 4.88
C GLU A 593 -11.79 36.59 3.94
N LEU A 594 -11.56 35.48 3.24
CA LEU A 594 -10.44 35.32 2.32
C LEU A 594 -10.67 36.12 1.03
N THR A 595 -9.65 36.87 0.60
CA THR A 595 -9.64 37.52 -0.70
C THR A 595 -9.57 36.49 -1.84
N ALA A 596 -9.93 36.88 -3.06
CA ALA A 596 -9.81 36.00 -4.23
C ALA A 596 -8.35 35.52 -4.46
N HIS A 597 -7.38 36.37 -4.13
CA HIS A 597 -5.96 36.03 -4.21
C HIS A 597 -5.57 34.94 -3.20
N GLU A 598 -5.97 35.11 -1.93
CA GLU A 598 -5.69 34.11 -0.89
C GLU A 598 -6.40 32.78 -1.16
N LYS A 599 -7.65 32.81 -1.61
CA LYS A 599 -8.37 31.60 -2.04
C LYS A 599 -7.60 30.86 -3.13
N THR A 600 -7.04 31.59 -4.09
CA THR A 600 -6.26 31.00 -5.19
C THR A 600 -4.96 30.36 -4.69
N ILE A 601 -4.24 31.02 -3.78
CA ILE A 601 -3.01 30.49 -3.17
C ILE A 601 -3.33 29.20 -2.42
N LEU A 602 -4.32 29.24 -1.51
CA LEU A 602 -4.69 28.08 -0.72
C LEU A 602 -5.15 26.90 -1.59
N LEU A 603 -6.02 27.14 -2.58
CA LEU A 603 -6.47 26.09 -3.51
C LEU A 603 -5.30 25.45 -4.26
N ASN A 604 -4.35 26.25 -4.73
CA ASN A 604 -3.17 25.75 -5.44
C ASN A 604 -2.28 24.90 -4.52
N THR A 605 -1.98 25.38 -3.32
CA THR A 605 -1.14 24.69 -2.34
C THR A 605 -1.79 23.39 -1.86
N ILE A 606 -3.08 23.44 -1.49
CA ILE A 606 -3.84 22.25 -1.10
C ILE A 606 -3.87 21.25 -2.27
N GLY A 607 -4.07 21.73 -3.49
CA GLY A 607 -4.08 20.88 -4.68
C GLY A 607 -2.73 20.20 -4.95
N ALA A 608 -1.62 20.93 -4.85
CA ALA A 608 -0.28 20.36 -5.02
C ALA A 608 0.00 19.26 -3.99
N GLY A 609 -0.28 19.51 -2.70
CA GLY A 609 -0.10 18.50 -1.66
C GLY A 609 -1.06 17.33 -1.82
N ALA A 610 -2.33 17.56 -2.20
CA ALA A 610 -3.29 16.49 -2.46
C ALA A 610 -2.87 15.59 -3.63
N GLU A 611 -2.33 16.15 -4.72
CA GLU A 611 -1.79 15.36 -5.81
C GLU A 611 -0.54 14.57 -5.40
N ALA A 612 0.34 15.15 -4.58
CA ALA A 612 1.50 14.43 -4.04
C ALA A 612 1.07 13.22 -3.18
N LEU A 613 0.14 13.40 -2.23
CA LEU A 613 -0.41 12.31 -1.42
C LEU A 613 -1.15 11.26 -2.27
N SER A 614 -1.93 11.72 -3.26
CA SER A 614 -2.61 10.86 -4.24
C SER A 614 -1.61 9.95 -4.98
N GLY A 615 -0.47 10.50 -5.41
CA GLY A 615 0.62 9.76 -6.04
C GLY A 615 1.34 8.77 -5.11
N MET A 616 1.29 9.00 -3.79
CA MET A 616 1.86 8.12 -2.77
C MET A 616 0.86 7.08 -2.22
N ALA A 617 -0.40 7.09 -2.68
CA ALA A 617 -1.43 6.21 -2.16
C ALA A 617 -1.03 4.73 -2.27
N GLY A 618 -1.20 4.01 -1.17
CA GLY A 618 -0.87 2.59 -1.10
C GLY A 618 0.60 2.27 -0.83
N ARG A 619 1.48 3.28 -0.70
CA ARG A 619 2.92 3.12 -0.36
C ARG A 619 3.14 2.34 0.94
N PHE A 620 2.32 2.61 1.96
CA PHE A 620 2.46 2.01 3.29
C PHE A 620 1.45 0.87 3.54
N PRO A 621 1.74 -0.08 4.45
CA PRO A 621 0.80 -1.12 4.85
C PRO A 621 -0.50 -0.61 5.51
N MET A 622 -1.49 -1.49 5.67
CA MET A 622 -2.85 -1.14 6.11
C MET A 622 -2.96 -0.56 7.53
N LEU A 623 -2.12 -1.00 8.47
CA LEU A 623 -2.12 -0.53 9.86
C LEU A 623 -1.05 0.53 10.14
N ASN A 624 -0.34 0.97 9.11
CA ASN A 624 0.66 2.01 9.26
C ASN A 624 -0.01 3.38 9.39
N ASN A 625 0.46 4.17 10.36
CA ASN A 625 0.01 5.52 10.65
C ASN A 625 0.07 6.46 9.44
N HIS A 626 1.14 6.43 8.63
CA HIS A 626 1.27 7.30 7.44
C HIS A 626 0.10 7.11 6.48
N ARG A 627 -0.26 5.86 6.14
CA ARG A 627 -1.40 5.58 5.24
C ARG A 627 -2.71 6.17 5.76
N ILE A 628 -2.94 6.08 7.08
CA ILE A 628 -4.18 6.54 7.71
C ILE A 628 -4.23 8.07 7.70
N VAL A 629 -3.13 8.73 8.05
CA VAL A 629 -3.00 10.19 8.07
C VAL A 629 -3.17 10.75 6.66
N ASP A 630 -2.42 10.23 5.68
CA ASP A 630 -2.46 10.66 4.28
C ASP A 630 -3.87 10.53 3.71
N ALA A 631 -4.51 9.37 3.90
CA ALA A 631 -5.83 9.11 3.35
C ALA A 631 -6.91 10.01 3.97
N ALA A 632 -6.84 10.25 5.27
CA ALA A 632 -7.75 11.14 5.98
C ALA A 632 -7.59 12.58 5.49
N CYS A 633 -6.35 13.08 5.44
CA CYS A 633 -6.04 14.45 5.04
C CYS A 633 -6.38 14.70 3.56
N LEU A 634 -6.05 13.75 2.68
CA LEU A 634 -6.39 13.80 1.25
C LEU A 634 -7.91 13.91 1.05
N ALA A 635 -8.69 13.10 1.77
CA ALA A 635 -10.14 13.15 1.65
C ALA A 635 -10.70 14.48 2.17
N VAL A 636 -10.23 14.98 3.32
CA VAL A 636 -10.70 16.25 3.90
C VAL A 636 -10.33 17.44 3.00
N ALA A 637 -9.12 17.46 2.44
CA ALA A 637 -8.71 18.44 1.44
C ALA A 637 -9.63 18.41 0.22
N GLY A 638 -9.97 17.22 -0.28
CA GLY A 638 -10.95 17.06 -1.35
C GLY A 638 -12.34 17.57 -0.99
N LEU A 639 -12.83 17.31 0.24
CA LEU A 639 -14.13 17.81 0.70
C LEU A 639 -14.17 19.35 0.75
N ALA A 640 -13.10 19.99 1.22
CA ALA A 640 -13.01 21.45 1.30
C ALA A 640 -12.95 22.12 -0.08
N CYS A 641 -12.24 21.50 -1.04
CA CYS A 641 -12.02 22.05 -2.39
C CYS A 641 -13.07 21.60 -3.43
N TYR A 642 -14.06 20.79 -3.04
CA TYR A 642 -15.08 20.31 -3.98
C TYR A 642 -15.93 21.47 -4.50
N GLY A 643 -16.12 21.54 -5.82
CA GLY A 643 -16.77 22.67 -6.50
C GLY A 643 -15.79 23.70 -7.05
N ASP A 644 -14.70 23.95 -6.32
CA ASP A 644 -13.64 24.90 -6.71
C ASP A 644 -12.45 24.23 -7.43
N SER A 645 -12.26 22.92 -7.24
CA SER A 645 -11.26 22.10 -7.96
C SER A 645 -11.91 20.90 -8.66
N ARG A 646 -11.54 20.68 -9.93
CA ARG A 646 -11.98 19.50 -10.72
C ARG A 646 -11.39 18.19 -10.19
N ALA A 647 -10.20 18.23 -9.58
CA ALA A 647 -9.51 17.05 -9.06
C ALA A 647 -10.04 16.59 -7.69
N ALA A 648 -10.72 17.48 -6.94
CA ALA A 648 -11.24 17.21 -5.60
C ALA A 648 -12.09 15.94 -5.50
N ALA A 649 -12.90 15.65 -6.52
CA ALA A 649 -13.71 14.43 -6.56
C ALA A 649 -12.87 13.14 -6.57
N GLY A 650 -11.69 13.17 -7.20
CA GLY A 650 -10.72 12.08 -7.20
C GLY A 650 -10.13 11.87 -5.82
N TRP A 651 -9.66 12.95 -5.19
CA TRP A 651 -9.06 12.93 -3.84
C TRP A 651 -10.03 12.37 -2.79
N ILE A 652 -11.30 12.82 -2.81
CA ILE A 652 -12.34 12.30 -1.89
C ILE A 652 -12.51 10.79 -2.06
N ARG A 653 -12.64 10.32 -3.31
CA ARG A 653 -12.88 8.90 -3.59
C ARG A 653 -11.70 8.04 -3.19
N GLN A 654 -10.48 8.49 -3.47
CA GLN A 654 -9.26 7.78 -3.13
C GLN A 654 -9.05 7.75 -1.61
N GLY A 655 -9.10 8.90 -0.93
CA GLY A 655 -8.96 8.95 0.52
C GLY A 655 -10.04 8.13 1.25
N ASN A 656 -11.31 8.21 0.84
CA ASN A 656 -12.36 7.35 1.39
C ASN A 656 -12.02 5.86 1.24
N ARG A 657 -11.59 5.47 0.05
CA ARG A 657 -11.26 4.08 -0.25
C ARG A 657 -10.07 3.58 0.59
N GLU A 658 -9.04 4.39 0.74
CA GLU A 658 -7.87 4.05 1.53
C GLU A 658 -8.20 3.90 3.02
N ILE A 659 -9.03 4.79 3.57
CA ILE A 659 -9.56 4.63 4.94
C ILE A 659 -10.42 3.36 5.06
N GLU A 660 -11.29 3.06 4.10
CA GLU A 660 -12.11 1.83 4.12
C GLU A 660 -11.25 0.55 4.07
N LEU A 661 -10.09 0.58 3.42
CA LEU A 661 -9.12 -0.52 3.41
C LEU A 661 -8.44 -0.68 4.77
N CYS A 662 -7.97 0.43 5.36
CA CYS A 662 -7.37 0.44 6.70
C CYS A 662 -8.38 -0.06 7.75
N ALA A 663 -9.62 0.42 7.68
CA ALA A 663 -10.71 0.08 8.61
C ALA A 663 -10.97 -1.43 8.73
N ARG A 664 -10.78 -2.19 7.65
CA ARG A 664 -10.96 -3.65 7.67
C ARG A 664 -9.90 -4.37 8.49
N SER A 665 -8.74 -3.75 8.70
CA SER A 665 -7.59 -4.36 9.37
C SER A 665 -7.59 -4.13 10.87
N PHE A 666 -8.35 -3.14 11.37
CA PHE A 666 -8.47 -2.90 12.80
C PHE A 666 -9.15 -4.07 13.52
N SER A 667 -8.67 -4.33 14.73
CA SER A 667 -9.25 -5.32 15.63
C SER A 667 -10.54 -4.79 16.23
N ASP A 668 -11.42 -5.69 16.68
CA ASP A 668 -12.68 -5.29 17.30
C ASP A 668 -12.52 -4.92 18.79
N ASP A 669 -11.28 -4.91 19.29
CA ASP A 669 -10.94 -4.76 20.70
C ASP A 669 -10.26 -3.42 21.04
N GLY A 670 -10.22 -2.48 20.09
CA GLY A 670 -9.82 -1.09 20.32
C GLY A 670 -8.32 -0.82 20.36
N ILE A 671 -7.46 -1.80 20.06
CA ILE A 671 -5.99 -1.68 20.20
C ILE A 671 -5.27 -1.80 18.86
N SER A 672 -4.07 -1.21 18.77
CA SER A 672 -3.12 -1.33 17.66
C SER A 672 -1.98 -2.29 18.04
N PRO A 673 -1.39 -3.05 17.08
CA PRO A 673 -0.18 -3.85 17.34
C PRO A 673 1.00 -3.02 17.88
N GLU A 674 0.98 -1.72 17.61
CA GLU A 674 2.01 -0.74 17.94
C GLU A 674 1.77 -0.10 19.33
N GLY A 675 0.75 -0.55 20.05
CA GLY A 675 0.40 -0.05 21.38
C GLY A 675 -0.79 0.90 21.37
N VAL A 676 -1.27 1.22 22.57
CA VAL A 676 -2.48 2.04 22.75
C VAL A 676 -2.29 3.51 22.35
N ALA A 677 -1.05 4.04 22.43
CA ALA A 677 -0.73 5.40 21.98
C ALA A 677 -0.89 5.55 20.47
N TYR A 678 -0.36 4.60 19.69
CA TYR A 678 -0.56 4.56 18.22
C TYR A 678 -2.00 4.24 17.83
N ALA A 679 -2.74 3.47 18.64
CA ALA A 679 -4.17 3.30 18.44
C ALA A 679 -4.91 4.65 18.55
N GLY A 680 -4.57 5.47 19.54
CA GLY A 680 -5.10 6.83 19.68
C GLY A 680 -4.75 7.73 18.49
N TYR A 681 -3.50 7.70 18.03
CA TYR A 681 -3.05 8.48 16.87
C TYR A 681 -3.79 8.09 15.58
N ALA A 682 -3.90 6.80 15.29
CA ALA A 682 -4.70 6.33 14.15
C ALA A 682 -6.17 6.74 14.27
N LEU A 683 -6.73 6.63 15.48
CA LEU A 683 -8.13 6.94 15.74
C LEU A 683 -8.44 8.44 15.57
N GLU A 684 -7.49 9.32 15.88
CA GLU A 684 -7.61 10.76 15.68
C GLU A 684 -7.97 11.10 14.22
N TYR A 685 -7.18 10.62 13.27
CA TYR A 685 -7.39 10.90 11.85
C TYR A 685 -8.62 10.20 11.29
N ILE A 686 -8.95 9.03 11.82
CA ILE A 686 -10.19 8.32 11.48
C ILE A 686 -11.42 9.11 11.94
N LEU A 687 -11.42 9.63 13.17
CA LEU A 687 -12.52 10.42 13.70
C LEU A 687 -12.63 11.79 13.01
N LYS A 688 -11.51 12.46 12.73
CA LYS A 688 -11.46 13.67 11.91
C LYS A 688 -12.07 13.41 10.53
N TYR A 689 -11.61 12.38 9.82
CA TYR A 689 -12.15 12.01 8.52
C TYR A 689 -13.66 11.73 8.59
N TYR A 690 -14.12 10.86 9.48
CA TYR A 690 -15.54 10.51 9.55
C TYR A 690 -16.42 11.68 9.98
N ALA A 691 -15.96 12.53 10.89
CA ALA A 691 -16.71 13.73 11.27
C ALA A 691 -16.88 14.72 10.11
N ALA A 692 -15.90 14.82 9.21
CA ALA A 692 -16.01 15.64 7.99
C ALA A 692 -16.84 14.95 6.89
N ALA A 693 -16.57 13.67 6.62
CA ALA A 693 -17.10 12.95 5.47
C ALA A 693 -18.54 12.47 5.64
N VAL A 694 -18.93 11.99 6.83
CA VAL A 694 -20.25 11.37 7.04
C VAL A 694 -21.41 12.31 6.67
N PRO A 695 -21.45 13.58 7.14
CA PRO A 695 -22.55 14.48 6.82
C PRO A 695 -22.61 14.86 5.34
N LEU A 696 -21.45 14.87 4.67
CA LEU A 696 -21.30 15.39 3.30
C LEU A 696 -21.53 14.33 2.22
N ILE A 697 -20.94 13.14 2.40
CA ILE A 697 -20.81 12.14 1.33
C ILE A 697 -21.35 10.74 1.66
N GLN A 698 -21.88 10.51 2.87
CA GLN A 698 -22.45 9.23 3.32
C GLN A 698 -21.53 8.02 3.08
N VAL A 699 -20.46 7.94 3.88
CA VAL A 699 -19.49 6.82 3.84
C VAL A 699 -20.13 5.47 4.20
N SER A 700 -19.66 4.39 3.57
CA SER A 700 -20.31 3.08 3.62
C SER A 700 -19.79 2.15 4.72
N ALA A 701 -18.52 2.29 5.11
CA ALA A 701 -17.88 1.45 6.12
C ALA A 701 -17.20 2.30 7.19
N ARG A 702 -17.49 1.97 8.46
CA ARG A 702 -16.84 2.53 9.65
C ARG A 702 -16.34 1.37 10.52
N PRO A 703 -15.15 1.45 11.13
CA PRO A 703 -14.68 0.47 12.09
C PRO A 703 -15.37 0.69 13.44
N GLU A 704 -16.71 0.63 13.49
CA GLU A 704 -17.49 1.00 14.68
C GLU A 704 -17.11 0.17 15.91
N SER A 705 -16.86 -1.13 15.73
CA SER A 705 -16.42 -2.02 16.81
C SER A 705 -15.12 -1.51 17.45
N TRP A 706 -14.13 -1.17 16.63
CA TRP A 706 -12.85 -0.64 17.09
C TRP A 706 -13.00 0.71 17.79
N ILE A 707 -13.76 1.65 17.20
CA ILE A 707 -13.99 2.98 17.76
C ILE A 707 -14.69 2.89 19.13
N ARG A 708 -15.74 2.05 19.23
CA ARG A 708 -16.50 1.85 20.48
C ARG A 708 -15.67 1.15 21.56
N ALA A 709 -14.75 0.27 21.19
CA ALA A 709 -13.90 -0.45 22.15
C ALA A 709 -12.74 0.40 22.70
N PHE A 710 -12.33 1.46 21.99
CA PHE A 710 -11.14 2.25 22.33
C PHE A 710 -11.17 2.89 23.74
N PRO A 711 -12.28 3.51 24.23
CA PRO A 711 -12.29 4.12 25.56
C PRO A 711 -12.01 3.13 26.68
N GLU A 712 -12.68 1.97 26.66
CA GLU A 712 -12.39 0.91 27.61
C GLU A 712 -10.96 0.40 27.42
N ALA A 713 -10.53 0.12 26.19
CA ALA A 713 -9.17 -0.36 25.91
C ALA A 713 -8.09 0.58 26.46
N PHE A 714 -8.26 1.89 26.26
CA PHE A 714 -7.39 2.92 26.82
C PHE A 714 -7.38 2.90 28.34
N LEU A 715 -8.57 2.95 28.96
CA LEU A 715 -8.71 2.91 30.42
C LEU A 715 -8.04 1.66 31.03
N ARG A 716 -8.13 0.49 30.37
CA ARG A 716 -7.45 -0.72 30.84
C ARG A 716 -5.93 -0.58 30.86
N HIS A 717 -5.37 0.14 29.89
CA HIS A 717 -3.93 0.38 29.77
C HIS A 717 -3.43 1.47 30.72
N THR A 718 -4.28 2.16 31.47
CA THR A 718 -3.77 3.21 32.35
C THR A 718 -3.12 2.63 33.61
N ILE A 719 -2.13 3.32 34.14
CA ILE A 719 -1.65 3.11 35.52
C ILE A 719 -2.72 3.56 36.53
N ALA A 720 -2.40 3.51 37.82
CA ALA A 720 -3.31 3.94 38.87
C ALA A 720 -3.75 5.39 38.70
N ARG A 721 -5.06 5.66 38.80
CA ARG A 721 -5.62 7.00 38.50
C ARG A 721 -4.97 8.13 39.30
N GLY A 722 -4.63 7.90 40.57
CA GLY A 722 -3.99 8.89 41.43
C GLY A 722 -2.55 9.24 41.04
N ALA A 723 -1.95 8.47 40.13
CA ALA A 723 -0.58 8.69 39.64
C ALA A 723 -0.52 9.31 38.23
N TRP A 724 -1.67 9.56 37.59
CA TRP A 724 -1.70 10.11 36.23
C TRP A 724 -1.03 11.48 36.16
N LYS A 725 -0.11 11.60 35.21
CA LYS A 725 0.55 12.83 34.80
C LYS A 725 0.46 12.94 33.28
N GLN A 726 0.68 14.14 32.77
CA GLN A 726 0.67 14.42 31.33
C GLN A 726 1.64 13.51 30.54
N ASP A 727 2.80 13.20 31.12
CA ASP A 727 3.87 12.40 30.54
C ASP A 727 3.90 10.93 31.01
N ASP A 728 3.05 10.56 31.97
CA ASP A 728 3.01 9.22 32.55
C ASP A 728 1.59 8.85 33.03
N MET A 729 0.88 8.06 32.23
CA MET A 729 -0.46 7.56 32.56
C MET A 729 -0.76 6.16 32.00
N ILE A 730 0.08 5.65 31.09
CA ILE A 730 -0.14 4.42 30.31
C ILE A 730 0.92 3.37 30.68
N LEU A 731 0.46 2.16 30.94
CA LEU A 731 1.25 0.94 31.02
C LEU A 731 1.63 0.51 29.59
N SER A 732 2.90 0.69 29.22
CA SER A 732 3.36 0.65 27.82
C SER A 732 3.61 -0.76 27.27
N PHE A 733 3.16 -1.00 26.05
CA PHE A 733 3.65 -2.03 25.13
C PHE A 733 3.84 -1.41 23.73
N GLY A 734 4.85 -1.85 22.98
CA GLY A 734 5.23 -1.22 21.71
C GLY A 734 5.88 0.16 21.92
N ASP A 735 6.01 0.95 20.85
CA ASP A 735 6.45 2.35 20.94
C ASP A 735 5.36 3.22 21.57
N SER A 736 5.29 3.20 22.90
CA SER A 736 4.38 4.02 23.67
C SER A 736 5.18 4.82 24.70
N PRO A 737 5.14 6.17 24.67
CA PRO A 737 5.90 7.02 25.57
C PRO A 737 5.28 7.10 26.98
N ARG A 738 4.50 6.09 27.40
CA ARG A 738 3.67 6.05 28.62
C ARG A 738 2.60 7.13 28.71
N HIS A 739 2.34 7.85 27.63
CA HIS A 739 1.21 8.76 27.47
C HIS A 739 0.70 8.68 26.03
N SER A 740 -0.37 9.43 25.73
CA SER A 740 -0.92 9.53 24.37
C SER A 740 -0.22 10.64 23.60
N TRP A 741 0.18 10.40 22.36
CA TRP A 741 0.98 11.33 21.54
C TRP A 741 0.39 12.75 21.42
N TYR A 742 -0.92 12.85 21.20
CA TYR A 742 -1.58 14.15 20.95
C TYR A 742 -2.79 14.37 21.86
N GLY A 743 -2.84 13.67 23.00
CA GLY A 743 -3.99 13.57 23.90
C GLY A 743 -5.12 12.72 23.30
N PRO A 744 -5.83 11.86 24.04
CA PRO A 744 -7.03 11.22 23.51
C PRO A 744 -8.32 11.86 24.04
N GLY A 745 -8.25 12.90 24.87
CA GLY A 745 -9.41 13.39 25.60
C GLY A 745 -10.56 13.88 24.70
N TYR A 746 -10.23 14.61 23.63
CA TYR A 746 -11.22 15.02 22.62
C TYR A 746 -11.70 13.84 21.75
N LEU A 747 -10.91 12.78 21.59
CA LEU A 747 -11.35 11.54 20.95
C LEU A 747 -12.46 10.89 21.78
N PHE A 748 -12.27 10.82 23.11
CA PHE A 748 -13.28 10.30 24.01
C PHE A 748 -14.56 11.16 23.99
N ALA A 749 -14.42 12.50 23.96
CA ALA A 749 -15.56 13.40 23.81
C ALA A 749 -16.38 13.08 22.54
N ARG A 750 -15.69 12.83 21.42
CA ARG A 750 -16.35 12.45 20.17
C ARG A 750 -17.04 11.09 20.25
N ILE A 751 -16.39 10.10 20.83
CA ILE A 751 -16.95 8.75 20.99
C ILE A 751 -18.18 8.78 21.90
N ALA A 752 -18.13 9.54 22.99
CA ALA A 752 -19.27 9.77 23.88
C ALA A 752 -20.44 10.42 23.12
N CYS A 753 -20.21 11.46 22.32
CA CYS A 753 -21.27 12.07 21.51
C CYS A 753 -21.83 11.16 20.42
N LEU A 754 -21.01 10.28 19.83
CA LEU A 754 -21.48 9.36 18.79
C LEU A 754 -22.31 8.22 19.35
N TYR A 755 -22.01 7.75 20.56
CA TYR A 755 -22.52 6.47 21.07
C TYR A 755 -23.15 6.52 22.45
N GLY A 756 -23.14 7.68 23.12
CA GLY A 756 -23.59 7.81 24.51
C GLY A 756 -22.72 7.02 25.50
N ASP A 757 -21.45 6.80 25.17
CA ASP A 757 -20.54 5.96 25.97
C ASP A 757 -20.13 6.68 27.27
N PRO A 758 -20.50 6.15 28.46
CA PRO A 758 -20.28 6.84 29.72
C PRO A 758 -18.84 6.69 30.24
N VAL A 759 -18.08 5.71 29.76
CA VAL A 759 -16.63 5.58 30.05
C VAL A 759 -15.86 6.63 29.25
N ALA A 760 -16.18 6.78 27.97
CA ALA A 760 -15.60 7.82 27.13
C ALA A 760 -15.90 9.21 27.68
N GLN A 761 -17.14 9.45 28.12
CA GLN A 761 -17.50 10.75 28.69
C GLN A 761 -16.73 11.03 29.99
N GLU A 762 -16.58 10.04 30.87
CA GLU A 762 -15.79 10.20 32.10
C GLU A 762 -14.31 10.46 31.78
N LEU A 763 -13.71 9.70 30.85
CA LEU A 763 -12.33 9.94 30.41
C LEU A 763 -12.15 11.35 29.85
N ALA A 764 -13.04 11.80 28.96
CA ALA A 764 -12.98 13.16 28.41
C ALA A 764 -13.01 14.24 29.51
N ALA A 765 -13.86 14.06 30.53
CA ALA A 765 -13.96 14.97 31.66
C ALA A 765 -12.68 14.98 32.53
N GLN A 766 -12.09 13.80 32.79
CA GLN A 766 -10.85 13.66 33.56
C GLN A 766 -9.66 14.30 32.84
N PHE A 767 -9.53 14.08 31.53
CA PHE A 767 -8.47 14.68 30.71
C PHE A 767 -8.57 16.21 30.67
N MET A 768 -9.78 16.72 30.47
CA MET A 768 -10.04 18.16 30.47
C MET A 768 -9.76 18.81 31.83
N ALA A 769 -10.18 18.18 32.93
CA ALA A 769 -10.01 18.70 34.29
C ALA A 769 -8.55 18.63 34.76
N GLY A 770 -7.88 17.51 34.52
CA GLY A 770 -6.49 17.27 34.91
C GLY A 770 -5.46 17.88 33.96
N GLN A 771 -5.89 18.47 32.84
CA GLN A 771 -5.02 19.00 31.78
C GLN A 771 -4.05 17.94 31.23
N LEU A 772 -4.54 16.70 31.11
CA LEU A 772 -3.71 15.53 30.78
C LEU A 772 -3.41 15.39 29.29
N ASP A 773 -4.06 16.18 28.44
CA ASP A 773 -3.83 16.18 26.99
C ASP A 773 -2.53 16.88 26.56
N GLY A 774 -1.84 17.56 27.49
CA GLY A 774 -0.54 18.20 27.25
C GLY A 774 -0.49 19.14 26.05
N ASP A 775 0.58 19.05 25.25
CA ASP A 775 0.79 19.78 23.99
C ASP A 775 -0.06 19.21 22.83
N SER A 776 -1.31 18.79 23.12
CA SER A 776 -2.23 18.22 22.14
C SER A 776 -2.26 19.00 20.82
N SER A 777 -2.27 18.27 19.72
CA SER A 777 -2.34 18.84 18.36
C SER A 777 -3.73 19.41 18.03
N ALA A 778 -4.77 19.03 18.77
CA ALA A 778 -6.15 19.37 18.42
C ALA A 778 -7.11 19.62 19.61
N PRO A 779 -6.71 20.33 20.68
CA PRO A 779 -7.58 20.60 21.84
C PRO A 779 -8.83 21.41 21.48
N TRP A 780 -8.80 22.12 20.35
CA TRP A 780 -9.96 22.82 19.78
C TRP A 780 -11.14 21.90 19.45
N LEU A 781 -10.91 20.59 19.28
CA LEU A 781 -11.96 19.63 19.00
C LEU A 781 -12.91 19.41 20.17
N TYR A 782 -12.51 19.68 21.42
CA TYR A 782 -13.43 19.67 22.56
C TYR A 782 -14.61 20.63 22.37
N ALA A 783 -14.35 21.82 21.82
CA ALA A 783 -15.39 22.81 21.56
C ALA A 783 -16.48 22.29 20.60
N LEU A 784 -16.08 21.41 19.67
CA LEU A 784 -16.98 20.80 18.69
C LEU A 784 -17.62 19.51 19.21
N TRP A 785 -16.90 18.71 19.97
CA TRP A 785 -17.24 17.30 20.22
C TRP A 785 -17.63 16.98 21.67
N PHE A 786 -17.40 17.88 22.63
CA PHE A 786 -17.81 17.63 24.01
C PHE A 786 -19.24 18.10 24.27
N ASN A 787 -20.08 17.19 24.77
CA ASN A 787 -21.40 17.49 25.30
C ASN A 787 -21.44 17.14 26.79
N PRO A 788 -21.59 18.12 27.71
CA PRO A 788 -21.65 17.84 29.15
C PRO A 788 -22.89 17.06 29.59
N GLU A 789 -23.93 16.99 28.75
CA GLU A 789 -25.19 16.29 29.07
C GLU A 789 -25.09 14.77 28.91
N ASN A 790 -24.04 14.25 28.28
CA ASN A 790 -23.84 12.81 28.14
C ASN A 790 -23.63 12.16 29.52
N PRO A 791 -24.15 10.93 29.73
CA PRO A 791 -23.98 10.22 30.99
C PRO A 791 -22.51 9.94 31.28
N ARG A 792 -22.14 9.92 32.57
CA ARG A 792 -20.81 9.58 33.08
C ARG A 792 -20.90 8.32 33.94
N GLN A 793 -19.85 7.50 33.94
CA GLN A 793 -19.78 6.27 34.74
C GLN A 793 -18.65 6.35 35.78
N ASP A 794 -18.94 5.95 37.01
CA ASP A 794 -17.93 5.61 38.01
C ASP A 794 -17.29 4.25 37.70
N TRP A 795 -15.95 4.18 37.77
CA TRP A 795 -15.17 3.00 37.43
C TRP A 795 -15.07 1.99 38.56
N SER A 796 -15.49 2.34 39.79
CA SER A 796 -15.43 1.45 40.96
C SER A 796 -16.10 0.08 40.75
N GLY A 797 -17.10 0.00 39.86
CA GLY A 797 -17.80 -1.24 39.50
C GLY A 797 -17.30 -1.95 38.23
N LEU A 798 -16.25 -1.47 37.56
CA LEU A 798 -15.69 -2.15 36.39
C LEU A 798 -14.90 -3.40 36.81
N PRO A 799 -14.93 -4.49 36.02
CA PRO A 799 -14.10 -5.68 36.28
C PRO A 799 -12.64 -5.32 36.52
N ALA A 800 -11.92 -6.06 37.35
CA ALA A 800 -10.53 -5.76 37.68
C ALA A 800 -9.54 -6.22 36.57
N ALA A 801 -9.94 -7.12 35.67
CA ALA A 801 -9.11 -7.54 34.55
C ALA A 801 -9.84 -7.57 33.20
N ARG A 802 -9.05 -7.50 32.12
CA ARG A 802 -9.52 -7.61 30.74
C ARG A 802 -8.47 -8.27 29.87
N THR A 803 -8.92 -9.20 29.03
CA THR A 803 -8.09 -9.84 27.98
C THR A 803 -8.45 -9.27 26.62
N PHE A 804 -7.43 -8.95 25.83
CA PHE A 804 -7.50 -8.50 24.44
C PHE A 804 -6.94 -9.60 23.54
N PRO A 805 -7.77 -10.58 23.14
CA PRO A 805 -7.31 -11.83 22.55
C PRO A 805 -6.68 -11.66 21.17
N ASN A 806 -7.09 -10.63 20.41
CA ASN A 806 -6.51 -10.41 19.08
C ASN A 806 -5.01 -10.12 19.16
N TRP A 807 -4.60 -9.36 20.18
CA TRP A 807 -3.22 -8.93 20.42
C TRP A 807 -2.53 -9.69 21.57
N GLY A 808 -3.20 -10.69 22.16
CA GLY A 808 -2.65 -11.50 23.24
C GLY A 808 -2.20 -10.70 24.46
N ILE A 809 -2.95 -9.63 24.81
CA ILE A 809 -2.67 -8.78 25.97
C ILE A 809 -3.66 -9.12 27.08
N HIS A 810 -3.17 -9.25 28.31
CA HIS A 810 -3.99 -9.33 29.51
C HIS A 810 -3.57 -8.23 30.48
N LEU A 811 -4.55 -7.44 30.93
CA LEU A 811 -4.35 -6.35 31.88
C LEU A 811 -5.22 -6.62 33.10
N ALA A 812 -4.61 -6.59 34.27
CA ALA A 812 -5.28 -6.79 35.55
C ALA A 812 -4.87 -5.72 36.55
N ARG A 813 -5.78 -5.39 37.45
CA ARG A 813 -5.52 -4.51 38.60
C ARG A 813 -6.23 -5.02 39.85
N ASP A 814 -5.81 -4.58 41.03
CA ASP A 814 -6.43 -4.99 42.29
C ASP A 814 -7.68 -4.17 42.65
N SER A 815 -7.78 -2.93 42.16
CA SER A 815 -8.94 -2.06 42.36
C SER A 815 -8.99 -0.91 41.34
N TRP A 816 -9.94 0.02 41.52
CA TRP A 816 -10.07 1.29 40.77
C TRP A 816 -10.02 2.52 41.70
N ARG A 817 -9.35 2.40 42.86
CA ARG A 817 -9.42 3.39 43.95
C ARG A 817 -8.53 4.62 43.70
N GLY A 818 -7.52 4.50 42.87
CA GLY A 818 -6.53 5.52 42.54
C GLY A 818 -5.10 5.19 42.99
N ASP A 819 -4.92 4.14 43.80
CA ASP A 819 -3.64 3.65 44.33
C ASP A 819 -3.35 2.18 43.96
N GLU A 820 -4.10 1.65 42.99
CA GLU A 820 -4.06 0.25 42.58
C GLU A 820 -2.70 -0.25 42.08
N THR A 821 -2.50 -1.55 42.26
CA THR A 821 -1.48 -2.31 41.54
C THR A 821 -2.01 -2.68 40.17
N VAL A 822 -1.21 -2.51 39.12
CA VAL A 822 -1.57 -2.86 37.73
C VAL A 822 -0.51 -3.79 37.14
N LEU A 823 -0.96 -4.95 36.67
CA LEU A 823 -0.17 -5.97 35.99
C LEU A 823 -0.57 -6.02 34.51
N GLY A 824 0.44 -5.97 33.63
CA GLY A 824 0.24 -6.21 32.20
C GLY A 824 1.07 -7.37 31.70
N PHE A 825 0.47 -8.23 30.87
CA PHE A 825 1.14 -9.35 30.21
C PHE A 825 0.84 -9.33 28.71
N LYS A 826 1.84 -9.61 27.88
CA LYS A 826 1.70 -9.69 26.42
C LYS A 826 2.38 -10.92 25.85
N CYS A 827 1.61 -11.71 25.11
CA CYS A 827 2.12 -12.74 24.21
C CYS A 827 1.28 -12.74 22.93
N SER A 828 1.72 -11.95 21.94
CA SER A 828 0.94 -11.68 20.74
C SER A 828 1.40 -12.52 19.55
N PRO A 829 0.46 -13.01 18.73
CA PRO A 829 0.81 -13.40 17.38
C PRO A 829 1.19 -12.15 16.58
N ALA A 830 2.26 -12.25 15.77
CA ALA A 830 2.63 -11.16 14.86
C ALA A 830 1.43 -10.85 13.93
N GLY A 831 1.00 -9.59 13.87
CA GLY A 831 -0.16 -9.14 13.09
C GLY A 831 -1.53 -9.45 13.70
N GLY A 832 -1.60 -10.07 14.88
CA GLY A 832 -2.84 -10.36 15.59
C GLY A 832 -3.63 -11.53 14.99
N ARG A 833 -4.58 -12.08 15.76
CA ARG A 833 -5.37 -13.25 15.35
C ARG A 833 -6.25 -12.99 14.13
N LYS A 834 -6.92 -11.84 14.07
CA LYS A 834 -7.88 -11.45 13.03
C LYS A 834 -7.27 -11.46 11.64
N LEU A 835 -6.07 -10.89 11.48
CA LEU A 835 -5.41 -10.82 10.17
C LEU A 835 -4.82 -12.15 9.73
N ARG A 836 -4.33 -12.96 10.68
CA ARG A 836 -3.79 -14.30 10.42
C ARG A 836 -4.83 -15.31 9.94
N GLN A 837 -6.07 -15.20 10.42
CA GLN A 837 -7.16 -16.09 10.01
C GLN A 837 -7.70 -15.78 8.59
N GLY A 838 -7.42 -14.59 8.06
CA GLY A 838 -8.03 -14.11 6.81
C GLY A 838 -7.19 -14.19 5.55
N GLY A 839 -5.98 -14.77 5.59
CA GLY A 839 -5.06 -14.77 4.43
C GLY A 839 -4.69 -13.37 3.92
N ARG A 840 -4.71 -12.38 4.83
CA ARG A 840 -4.60 -10.95 4.50
C ARG A 840 -3.14 -10.53 4.29
N PRO A 841 -2.90 -9.44 3.53
CA PRO A 841 -1.56 -8.90 3.38
C PRO A 841 -0.96 -8.51 4.72
N PHE A 842 0.37 -8.52 4.80
CA PHE A 842 1.11 -8.11 6.00
C PHE A 842 0.68 -6.70 6.45
N PRO A 843 0.26 -6.51 7.71
CA PRO A 843 -0.35 -5.25 8.14
C PRO A 843 0.61 -4.07 8.29
N GLY A 844 1.92 -4.30 8.35
CA GLY A 844 2.86 -3.36 8.95
C GLY A 844 2.91 -3.56 10.47
N LEU A 845 4.11 -3.67 11.02
CA LEU A 845 4.36 -3.90 12.45
C LEU A 845 5.59 -3.09 12.90
N GLY A 846 5.82 -1.91 12.31
CA GLY A 846 7.08 -1.18 12.45
C GLY A 846 7.38 -0.79 13.89
N HIS A 847 6.35 -0.29 14.58
CA HIS A 847 6.41 0.13 15.99
C HIS A 847 5.99 -0.95 16.99
N ALA A 848 5.76 -2.18 16.51
CA ALA A 848 5.61 -3.34 17.39
C ALA A 848 7.00 -3.83 17.85
N HIS A 849 7.04 -4.62 18.93
CA HIS A 849 8.29 -5.07 19.54
C HIS A 849 8.42 -6.60 19.55
N PRO A 850 9.65 -7.13 19.56
CA PRO A 850 9.94 -8.56 19.79
C PRO A 850 9.80 -8.91 21.28
N ASP A 851 8.58 -8.78 21.81
CA ASP A 851 8.28 -8.79 23.25
C ASP A 851 7.31 -9.89 23.68
N ALA A 852 7.20 -10.99 22.92
CA ALA A 852 6.35 -12.12 23.31
C ALA A 852 6.75 -12.69 24.70
N ASN A 853 5.76 -13.07 25.49
CA ASN A 853 5.87 -13.47 26.91
C ASN A 853 6.44 -12.38 27.84
N SER A 854 6.31 -11.10 27.48
CA SER A 854 6.77 -10.01 28.34
C SER A 854 5.66 -9.52 29.29
N PHE A 855 6.05 -8.97 30.44
CA PHE A 855 5.13 -8.41 31.43
C PHE A 855 5.69 -7.14 32.08
N VAL A 856 4.80 -6.34 32.68
CA VAL A 856 5.07 -5.05 33.31
C VAL A 856 4.23 -4.90 34.58
N LEU A 857 4.74 -4.15 35.55
CA LEU A 857 4.13 -4.03 36.88
C LEU A 857 4.27 -2.61 37.41
N PHE A 858 3.12 -2.03 37.75
CA PHE A 858 2.99 -0.76 38.43
C PHE A 858 2.37 -1.00 39.80
N ALA A 859 2.94 -0.43 40.87
CA ALA A 859 2.37 -0.53 42.21
C ALA A 859 2.77 0.67 43.09
N ALA A 860 1.90 1.04 44.02
CA ALA A 860 2.13 2.09 45.00
C ALA A 860 2.63 3.42 44.38
N GLY A 861 2.12 3.76 43.20
CA GLY A 861 2.42 5.00 42.48
C GLY A 861 3.67 4.96 41.59
N GLU A 862 4.35 3.82 41.44
CA GLU A 862 5.63 3.72 40.72
C GLU A 862 5.68 2.52 39.76
N HIS A 863 6.40 2.69 38.65
CA HIS A 863 6.73 1.60 37.71
C HIS A 863 7.87 0.74 38.29
N LEU A 864 7.55 -0.47 38.74
CA LEU A 864 8.53 -1.40 39.33
C LEU A 864 9.18 -2.30 38.26
N ILE A 865 8.39 -2.73 37.28
CA ILE A 865 8.84 -3.51 36.12
C ILE A 865 8.37 -2.79 34.87
N THR A 866 9.32 -2.37 34.03
CA THR A 866 9.07 -1.42 32.93
C THR A 866 9.41 -2.03 31.57
N HIS A 867 8.86 -1.43 30.51
CA HIS A 867 9.27 -1.62 29.13
C HIS A 867 10.16 -0.46 28.67
N PRO A 868 10.82 -0.55 27.51
CA PRO A 868 11.71 0.50 27.04
C PRO A 868 10.97 1.75 26.56
N GLY A 869 9.67 1.63 26.23
CA GLY A 869 8.96 2.67 25.49
C GLY A 869 9.50 2.80 24.06
N PRO A 870 9.43 4.00 23.46
CA PRO A 870 10.00 4.27 22.13
C PRO A 870 11.48 3.89 22.08
N SER A 871 11.81 2.98 21.17
CA SER A 871 13.19 2.49 21.01
C SER A 871 13.67 2.70 19.59
N ARG A 872 14.87 3.26 19.40
CA ARG A 872 15.56 3.23 18.12
C ARG A 872 15.71 1.79 17.64
N LEU A 873 16.37 0.89 18.36
CA LEU A 873 16.48 -0.51 17.92
C LEU A 873 15.50 -1.43 18.66
N LYS A 874 14.69 -2.19 17.92
CA LYS A 874 13.76 -3.16 18.50
C LYS A 874 14.49 -4.44 18.88
N ARG A 875 14.76 -4.68 20.16
CA ARG A 875 15.46 -5.89 20.64
C ARG A 875 14.73 -6.60 21.75
N THR A 876 14.74 -7.92 21.71
CA THR A 876 14.22 -8.80 22.77
C THR A 876 14.96 -8.57 24.08
N ALA A 877 16.24 -8.21 23.99
CA ALA A 877 17.10 -7.89 25.13
C ALA A 877 16.60 -6.69 25.96
N ASN A 878 15.71 -5.87 25.41
CA ASN A 878 15.11 -4.72 26.09
C ASN A 878 13.73 -5.05 26.69
N HIS A 879 13.36 -6.32 26.79
CA HIS A 879 12.05 -6.73 27.28
C HIS A 879 12.17 -7.74 28.42
N ASN A 880 11.14 -7.80 29.25
CA ASN A 880 11.04 -8.69 30.40
C ASN A 880 10.69 -10.12 29.96
N THR A 881 11.59 -10.74 29.18
CA THR A 881 11.43 -12.07 28.56
C THR A 881 12.79 -12.79 28.55
N VAL A 882 13.03 -13.75 27.65
CA VAL A 882 14.22 -14.62 27.66
C VAL A 882 15.05 -14.48 26.39
N LEU A 883 16.39 -14.53 26.52
CA LEU A 883 17.31 -14.80 25.40
C LEU A 883 17.84 -16.23 25.46
N VAL A 884 18.15 -16.79 24.29
CA VAL A 884 18.74 -18.13 24.13
C VAL A 884 20.08 -17.97 23.42
N ASN A 885 21.18 -18.28 24.11
CA ASN A 885 22.54 -18.06 23.62
C ASN A 885 22.78 -16.62 23.12
N GLY A 886 22.26 -15.62 23.85
CA GLY A 886 22.33 -14.20 23.47
C GLY A 886 21.42 -13.78 22.30
N ARG A 887 20.58 -14.69 21.77
CA ARG A 887 19.67 -14.41 20.65
C ARG A 887 18.22 -14.28 21.13
N GLY A 888 17.49 -13.33 20.56
CA GLY A 888 16.09 -13.08 20.84
C GLY A 888 15.13 -13.57 19.74
N GLN A 889 13.97 -12.93 19.67
CA GLN A 889 12.87 -13.26 18.79
C GLN A 889 13.14 -12.78 17.35
N THR A 890 12.52 -13.45 16.38
CA THR A 890 12.71 -13.19 14.95
C THR A 890 12.27 -11.78 14.57
N GLY A 891 13.12 -11.09 13.81
CA GLY A 891 12.82 -9.76 13.25
C GLY A 891 13.30 -8.60 14.12
N GLU A 892 14.04 -8.89 15.20
CA GLU A 892 14.70 -7.88 16.04
C GLU A 892 15.96 -7.26 15.38
N GLY A 893 16.51 -6.23 16.02
CA GLY A 893 17.82 -5.64 15.71
C GLY A 893 17.82 -4.52 14.68
N SER A 894 16.66 -4.02 14.27
CA SER A 894 16.51 -2.88 13.36
C SER A 894 15.63 -1.79 13.93
N GLU A 895 15.65 -0.63 13.26
CA GLU A 895 14.87 0.54 13.65
C GLU A 895 13.37 0.24 13.76
N TRP A 896 12.85 -0.35 12.69
CA TRP A 896 11.49 -0.87 12.63
C TRP A 896 11.51 -2.39 12.80
N PHE A 897 10.53 -2.93 13.53
CA PHE A 897 10.44 -4.37 13.76
C PHE A 897 10.11 -5.12 12.47
N LYS A 898 10.95 -6.09 12.11
CA LYS A 898 10.84 -6.89 10.89
C LYS A 898 9.93 -8.11 11.08
N GLY A 899 8.70 -7.87 11.54
CA GLY A 899 7.74 -8.92 11.92
C GLY A 899 7.17 -9.76 10.77
N ARG A 900 7.54 -9.53 9.50
CA ARG A 900 6.99 -10.25 8.33
C ARG A 900 7.27 -11.75 8.38
N ALA A 901 8.48 -12.15 8.78
CA ALA A 901 8.84 -13.57 8.90
C ALA A 901 8.03 -14.26 10.00
N ALA A 902 7.87 -13.61 11.17
CA ALA A 902 7.03 -14.10 12.25
C ALA A 902 5.55 -14.19 11.84
N PHE A 903 5.04 -13.20 11.09
CA PHE A 903 3.67 -13.17 10.56
C PHE A 903 3.39 -14.34 9.60
N ALA A 904 4.34 -14.69 8.73
CA ALA A 904 4.17 -15.74 7.73
C ALA A 904 4.15 -17.17 8.31
N ARG A 905 4.58 -17.37 9.57
CA ARG A 905 4.62 -18.70 10.19
C ARG A 905 3.24 -19.27 10.43
N ARG A 906 3.08 -20.59 10.30
CA ARG A 906 1.83 -21.31 10.63
C ARG A 906 1.53 -21.27 12.13
N ARG A 907 2.51 -21.61 12.96
CA ARG A 907 2.44 -21.45 14.43
C ARG A 907 2.95 -20.06 14.79
N ALA A 908 2.28 -19.37 15.71
CA ALA A 908 2.66 -18.04 16.19
C ALA A 908 2.67 -18.02 17.71
N ALA A 909 3.43 -17.08 18.28
CA ALA A 909 3.35 -16.82 19.71
C ALA A 909 1.92 -16.41 20.07
N ASP A 910 1.44 -16.80 21.24
CA ASP A 910 0.05 -16.60 21.59
C ASP A 910 -0.23 -16.67 23.09
N LEU A 911 -1.22 -15.89 23.53
CA LEU A 911 -1.84 -16.02 24.84
C LEU A 911 -2.75 -17.26 24.83
N LEU A 912 -2.39 -18.27 25.61
CA LEU A 912 -3.09 -19.55 25.63
C LEU A 912 -4.25 -19.56 26.63
N LEU A 913 -4.04 -18.92 27.79
CA LEU A 913 -5.03 -18.83 28.86
C LEU A 913 -4.87 -17.50 29.59
N ALA A 914 -6.00 -16.89 29.96
CA ALA A 914 -6.05 -15.80 30.90
C ALA A 914 -7.33 -15.94 31.72
N GLU A 915 -7.17 -16.21 33.00
CA GLU A 915 -8.24 -16.40 33.97
C GLU A 915 -8.18 -15.32 35.04
N HIS A 916 -9.34 -14.81 35.40
CA HIS A 916 -9.51 -13.79 36.43
C HIS A 916 -10.58 -14.26 37.43
N THR A 917 -10.29 -14.10 38.72
CA THR A 917 -11.24 -14.25 39.83
C THR A 917 -11.19 -13.00 40.70
N ASP A 918 -11.88 -12.96 41.86
CA ASP A 918 -11.73 -11.86 42.83
C ASP A 918 -10.42 -11.92 43.64
N TYR A 919 -9.74 -13.07 43.65
CA TYR A 919 -8.53 -13.29 44.46
C TYR A 919 -7.24 -13.34 43.64
N TYR A 920 -7.31 -13.79 42.38
CA TYR A 920 -6.12 -14.01 41.57
C TYR A 920 -6.34 -13.79 40.07
N ASP A 921 -5.22 -13.63 39.36
CA ASP A 921 -5.09 -13.77 37.91
C ASP A 921 -4.15 -14.93 37.57
N TYR A 922 -4.49 -15.71 36.54
CA TYR A 922 -3.65 -16.77 36.03
C TYR A 922 -3.54 -16.72 34.51
N ILE A 923 -2.33 -16.56 34.01
CA ILE A 923 -2.04 -16.18 32.63
C ILE A 923 -0.99 -17.13 32.07
N ILE A 924 -1.19 -17.63 30.84
CA ILE A 924 -0.24 -18.50 30.15
C ILE A 924 0.00 -17.99 28.74
N GLY A 925 1.26 -17.76 28.37
CA GLY A 925 1.66 -17.45 27.01
C GLY A 925 2.69 -18.44 26.46
N ASP A 926 2.59 -18.76 25.18
CA ASP A 926 3.57 -19.55 24.44
C ASP A 926 4.30 -18.65 23.44
N ALA A 927 5.58 -18.38 23.70
CA ALA A 927 6.40 -17.52 22.86
C ALA A 927 7.40 -18.29 22.00
N ALA A 928 7.46 -19.63 22.08
CA ALA A 928 8.40 -20.43 21.28
C ALA A 928 8.35 -20.08 19.77
N PRO A 929 7.17 -19.89 19.16
CA PRO A 929 7.09 -19.59 17.73
C PRO A 929 7.56 -18.17 17.34
N ALA A 930 7.81 -17.28 18.31
CA ALA A 930 8.41 -15.98 18.06
C ALA A 930 9.90 -16.09 17.73
N TYR A 931 10.58 -17.15 18.15
CA TYR A 931 12.02 -17.37 17.91
C TYR A 931 12.26 -18.09 16.57
N ASP A 932 13.50 -18.02 16.08
CA ASP A 932 13.89 -18.73 14.85
C ASP A 932 13.72 -20.25 15.01
N PRO A 933 13.23 -20.97 13.99
CA PRO A 933 13.14 -22.42 14.03
C PRO A 933 14.49 -23.05 14.37
N GLY A 934 14.50 -23.91 15.39
CA GLY A 934 15.70 -24.58 15.88
C GLY A 934 16.41 -23.88 17.04
N LEU A 935 16.15 -22.58 17.27
CA LEU A 935 16.70 -21.87 18.44
C LEU A 935 15.97 -22.26 19.73
N LEU A 936 14.64 -22.33 19.70
CA LEU A 936 13.80 -22.63 20.86
C LEU A 936 12.62 -23.52 20.44
N ARG A 937 12.41 -24.64 21.16
CA ARG A 937 11.36 -25.63 20.89
C ARG A 937 10.13 -25.37 21.75
N ASP A 938 10.34 -25.17 23.05
CA ASP A 938 9.31 -24.91 24.05
C ASP A 938 9.64 -23.58 24.77
N PHE A 939 8.64 -22.73 24.95
CA PHE A 939 8.71 -21.56 25.83
C PHE A 939 7.31 -21.17 26.28
N THR A 940 6.90 -21.73 27.42
CA THR A 940 5.68 -21.32 28.09
C THR A 940 6.03 -20.48 29.31
N ARG A 941 5.42 -19.30 29.41
CA ARG A 941 5.46 -18.46 30.60
C ARG A 941 4.11 -18.47 31.27
N GLN A 942 4.11 -18.63 32.58
CA GLN A 942 2.92 -18.60 33.41
C GLN A 942 3.06 -17.55 34.49
N LEU A 943 2.06 -16.68 34.60
CA LEU A 943 1.94 -15.71 35.68
C LEU A 943 0.77 -16.11 36.56
N PHE A 944 1.00 -16.22 37.86
CA PHE A 944 -0.05 -16.34 38.86
C PHE A 944 0.07 -15.16 39.82
N TRP A 945 -0.88 -14.23 39.77
CA TRP A 945 -0.89 -13.06 40.66
C TRP A 945 -1.96 -13.26 41.71
N LEU A 946 -1.55 -13.53 42.94
CA LEU A 946 -2.41 -13.57 44.12
C LEU A 946 -2.50 -12.15 44.70
N ARG A 947 -3.66 -11.53 44.51
CA ARG A 947 -3.81 -10.11 44.78
C ARG A 947 -3.90 -9.80 46.28
N PRO A 948 -3.44 -8.60 46.69
CA PRO A 948 -2.70 -7.62 45.86
C PRO A 948 -1.19 -7.92 45.76
N GLY A 949 -0.64 -8.77 46.64
CA GLY A 949 0.77 -8.68 47.02
C GLY A 949 1.76 -9.67 46.40
N LEU A 950 1.34 -10.75 45.72
CA LEU A 950 2.27 -11.83 45.35
C LEU A 950 2.12 -12.27 43.89
N LEU A 951 3.20 -12.18 43.13
CA LEU A 951 3.28 -12.61 41.74
C LEU A 951 4.28 -13.76 41.59
N PHE A 952 3.82 -14.86 40.99
CA PHE A 952 4.64 -16.00 40.62
C PHE A 952 4.85 -15.98 39.11
N VAL A 953 6.10 -16.12 38.68
CA VAL A 953 6.49 -16.26 37.27
C VAL A 953 7.16 -17.62 37.11
N PHE A 954 6.54 -18.48 36.32
CA PHE A 954 7.07 -19.80 35.99
C PHE A 954 7.31 -19.91 34.48
N ASP A 955 8.57 -20.17 34.11
CA ASP A 955 8.97 -20.42 32.73
C ASP A 955 9.42 -21.85 32.54
N HIS A 956 8.91 -22.49 31.48
CA HIS A 956 9.46 -23.73 30.95
C HIS A 956 10.04 -23.49 29.56
N LEU A 957 11.33 -23.75 29.41
CA LEU A 957 12.10 -23.54 28.19
C LEU A 957 12.71 -24.86 27.74
N GLY A 958 12.64 -25.14 26.45
CA GLY A 958 13.17 -26.37 25.87
C GLY A 958 13.87 -26.13 24.53
N THR A 959 15.05 -26.69 24.37
CA THR A 959 15.86 -26.59 23.13
C THR A 959 16.23 -27.99 22.63
N ALA A 960 16.66 -28.09 21.37
CA ALA A 960 17.14 -29.34 20.80
C ALA A 960 18.57 -29.69 21.25
N THR A 961 19.39 -28.65 21.51
CA THR A 961 20.78 -28.76 21.97
C THR A 961 20.98 -27.99 23.26
N PRO A 962 21.94 -28.38 24.12
CA PRO A 962 22.26 -27.63 25.33
C PRO A 962 22.49 -26.14 25.01
N SER A 963 21.77 -25.26 25.69
CA SER A 963 21.78 -23.82 25.46
C SER A 963 21.79 -23.05 26.78
N ARG A 964 22.36 -21.84 26.75
CA ARG A 964 22.34 -20.89 27.87
C ARG A 964 21.10 -20.02 27.76
N PHE A 965 20.31 -19.96 28.84
CA PHE A 965 19.13 -19.12 28.93
C PHE A 965 19.40 -17.90 29.80
N GLN A 966 19.02 -16.72 29.31
CA GLN A 966 19.13 -15.45 30.04
C GLN A 966 17.72 -14.95 30.30
N TRP A 967 17.28 -14.98 31.55
CA TRP A 967 15.98 -14.44 31.97
C TRP A 967 16.16 -12.97 32.33
N LEU A 968 15.38 -12.08 31.71
CA LEU A 968 15.59 -10.63 31.80
C LEU A 968 14.44 -9.92 32.52
N LEU A 969 14.79 -8.89 33.28
CA LEU A 969 13.86 -7.96 33.90
C LEU A 969 14.43 -6.54 33.90
N HIS A 970 13.60 -5.55 33.61
CA HIS A 970 14.00 -4.16 33.49
C HIS A 970 13.26 -3.30 34.53
N THR A 971 14.02 -2.45 35.21
CA THR A 971 13.49 -1.55 36.23
C THR A 971 14.15 -0.19 36.17
N THR A 972 13.44 0.83 36.65
CA THR A 972 14.03 2.15 36.96
C THR A 972 14.16 2.37 38.47
N ALA A 973 13.79 1.36 39.27
CA ALA A 973 13.95 1.37 40.72
C ALA A 973 15.41 1.04 41.09
N GLY A 974 15.84 1.53 42.25
CA GLY A 974 17.14 1.15 42.80
C GLY A 974 17.16 -0.33 43.15
N VAL A 975 18.19 -1.05 42.68
CA VAL A 975 18.36 -2.48 42.90
C VAL A 975 19.38 -2.72 44.02
N SER A 976 19.01 -3.56 44.98
CA SER A 976 19.87 -3.99 46.09
C SER A 976 19.77 -5.49 46.28
N ARG A 977 20.88 -6.14 46.66
CA ARG A 977 20.91 -7.57 46.98
C ARG A 977 20.55 -7.75 48.45
N VAL A 978 19.60 -8.64 48.74
CA VAL A 978 19.26 -9.04 50.13
C VAL A 978 20.08 -10.27 50.51
N ASP A 979 20.10 -11.28 49.63
CA ASP A 979 20.91 -12.49 49.75
C ASP A 979 21.25 -13.02 48.34
N GLU A 980 21.86 -14.21 48.21
CA GLU A 980 22.26 -14.76 46.90
C GLU A 980 21.08 -15.04 45.96
N ARG A 981 19.87 -15.26 46.49
CA ARG A 981 18.66 -15.59 45.73
C ARG A 981 17.60 -14.49 45.73
N THR A 982 17.76 -13.47 46.56
CA THR A 982 16.77 -12.42 46.76
C THR A 982 17.31 -11.03 46.40
N LEU A 983 16.60 -10.33 45.51
CA LEU A 983 16.81 -8.92 45.18
C LEU A 983 15.68 -8.06 45.77
N ARG A 984 15.99 -6.80 46.04
CA ARG A 984 15.04 -5.78 46.44
C ARG A 984 15.15 -4.58 45.51
N LEU A 985 14.04 -4.24 44.87
CA LEU A 985 13.86 -3.07 44.02
C LEU A 985 13.04 -2.05 44.80
N ALA A 986 13.48 -0.79 44.85
CA ALA A 986 12.72 0.27 45.50
C ALA A 986 12.79 1.60 44.75
N ARG A 987 11.64 2.26 44.65
CA ARG A 987 11.48 3.60 44.09
C ARG A 987 10.34 4.30 44.83
N GLY A 988 10.57 5.53 45.29
CA GLY A 988 9.60 6.24 46.10
C GLY A 988 9.14 5.38 47.30
N ARG A 989 7.83 5.17 47.42
CA ARG A 989 7.22 4.30 48.44
C ARG A 989 7.08 2.84 48.01
N ALA A 990 7.30 2.53 46.74
CA ALA A 990 7.06 1.21 46.17
C ALA A 990 8.27 0.29 46.36
N VAL A 991 8.01 -0.96 46.73
CA VAL A 991 9.04 -1.99 46.91
C VAL A 991 8.61 -3.27 46.20
N LEU A 992 9.54 -3.87 45.47
CA LEU A 992 9.41 -5.23 44.94
C LEU A 992 10.55 -6.09 45.48
N THR A 993 10.24 -7.12 46.24
CA THR A 993 11.20 -8.13 46.66
C THR A 993 11.07 -9.34 45.75
N ILE A 994 12.15 -9.72 45.07
CA ILE A 994 12.18 -10.79 44.07
C ILE A 994 13.05 -11.92 44.59
N ARG A 995 12.50 -13.13 44.72
CA ARG A 995 13.26 -14.34 45.08
C ARG A 995 13.20 -15.34 43.96
N MET A 996 14.38 -15.84 43.56
CA MET A 996 14.48 -16.98 42.67
C MET A 996 14.42 -18.28 43.48
N LEU A 997 13.54 -19.19 43.08
CA LEU A 997 13.45 -20.55 43.62
C LEU A 997 14.13 -21.57 42.68
N LEU A 998 13.97 -21.40 41.36
CA LEU A 998 14.59 -22.25 40.35
C LEU A 998 15.17 -21.41 39.20
N PRO A 999 16.28 -21.87 38.57
CA PRO A 999 17.08 -23.02 38.99
C PRO A 999 17.97 -22.67 40.19
N GLU A 1000 18.28 -23.65 41.03
CA GLU A 1000 19.01 -23.44 42.28
C GLU A 1000 20.42 -22.86 42.10
N THR A 1001 21.03 -23.12 40.96
CA THR A 1001 22.41 -22.73 40.63
C THR A 1001 22.51 -21.39 39.91
N ALA A 1002 21.38 -20.78 39.51
CA ALA A 1002 21.42 -19.50 38.80
C ALA A 1002 21.88 -18.36 39.71
N ARG A 1003 22.51 -17.36 39.08
CA ARG A 1003 23.03 -16.18 39.78
C ARG A 1003 22.44 -14.92 39.18
N TRP A 1004 22.12 -13.96 40.05
CA TRP A 1004 21.74 -12.62 39.66
C TRP A 1004 22.97 -11.82 39.20
N SER A 1005 22.83 -11.20 38.03
CA SER A 1005 23.64 -10.06 37.61
C SER A 1005 22.72 -8.90 37.27
N TRP A 1006 23.21 -7.67 37.43
CA TRP A 1006 22.49 -6.51 36.93
C TRP A 1006 23.47 -5.43 36.51
N GLU A 1007 23.05 -4.64 35.54
CA GLU A 1007 23.79 -3.50 35.04
C GLU A 1007 22.82 -2.32 34.96
N THR A 1008 23.23 -1.18 35.52
CA THR A 1008 22.49 0.07 35.32
C THR A 1008 23.21 0.85 34.25
N ARG A 1009 22.52 1.10 33.14
CA ARG A 1009 23.06 1.85 32.01
C ARG A 1009 21.95 2.63 31.34
N GLU A 1010 22.34 3.62 30.55
CA GLU A 1010 21.43 4.20 29.58
C GLU A 1010 21.01 3.13 28.58
N ASN A 1011 19.73 3.13 28.22
CA ASN A 1011 19.26 2.27 27.14
C ASN A 1011 19.82 2.80 25.82
N ALA A 1012 20.92 2.22 25.34
CA ALA A 1012 21.56 2.61 24.08
C ALA A 1012 20.66 2.44 22.85
N ASP A 1013 19.60 1.62 22.98
CA ASP A 1013 18.59 1.43 21.94
C ASP A 1013 17.37 2.36 22.13
N ALA A 1014 17.32 3.21 23.16
CA ALA A 1014 16.25 4.21 23.30
C ALA A 1014 16.32 5.22 22.16
N ASP A 1015 15.17 5.76 21.81
CA ASP A 1015 15.14 6.86 20.86
C ASP A 1015 15.57 8.18 21.55
N PRO A 1016 16.67 8.83 21.13
CA PRO A 1016 17.14 10.05 21.76
C PRO A 1016 16.15 11.22 21.63
N GLU A 1017 15.27 11.21 20.63
CA GLU A 1017 14.23 12.24 20.44
C GLU A 1017 13.20 12.21 21.58
N TRP A 1018 12.92 11.02 22.12
CA TRP A 1018 11.89 10.77 23.13
C TRP A 1018 12.45 10.61 24.55
N GLY A 1019 13.74 10.85 24.71
CA GLY A 1019 14.45 10.86 25.98
C GLY A 1019 15.08 9.52 26.36
N VAL A 1020 16.35 9.57 26.79
CA VAL A 1020 17.07 8.41 27.33
C VAL A 1020 16.98 8.46 28.85
N SER A 1021 16.25 7.51 29.44
CA SER A 1021 16.30 7.31 30.89
C SER A 1021 17.25 6.17 31.24
N PRO A 1022 18.13 6.33 32.24
CA PRO A 1022 18.89 5.21 32.76
C PRO A 1022 17.92 4.17 33.32
N TRP A 1023 18.16 2.92 32.99
CA TRP A 1023 17.43 1.79 33.56
C TRP A 1023 18.38 0.67 33.95
N THR A 1024 17.92 -0.18 34.85
CA THR A 1024 18.66 -1.34 35.31
C THR A 1024 18.11 -2.57 34.60
N THR A 1025 18.97 -3.24 33.82
CA THR A 1025 18.71 -4.58 33.30
C THR A 1025 19.21 -5.58 34.34
N ILE A 1026 18.27 -6.36 34.87
CA ILE A 1026 18.53 -7.50 35.75
C ILE A 1026 18.52 -8.75 34.87
N GLU A 1027 19.64 -9.48 34.86
CA GLU A 1027 19.78 -10.76 34.19
C GLU A 1027 19.88 -11.87 35.25
N LEU A 1028 19.08 -12.91 35.05
CA LEU A 1028 19.22 -14.17 35.75
C LEU A 1028 19.65 -15.25 34.77
N THR A 1029 20.84 -15.79 34.99
CA THR A 1029 21.38 -16.82 34.10
C THR A 1029 21.74 -18.08 34.87
N ALA A 1030 21.24 -19.22 34.37
CA ALA A 1030 21.72 -20.53 34.77
C ALA A 1030 23.18 -20.71 34.31
N PRO A 1031 24.09 -21.19 35.18
CA PRO A 1031 25.51 -21.31 34.85
C PRO A 1031 25.78 -22.34 33.76
N ASP A 1032 24.98 -23.41 33.71
CA ASP A 1032 25.18 -24.54 32.80
C ASP A 1032 24.23 -24.52 31.61
N ALA A 1033 24.75 -24.91 30.44
CA ALA A 1033 23.93 -25.13 29.25
C ALA A 1033 23.04 -26.37 29.45
N THR A 1034 21.74 -26.24 29.19
CA THR A 1034 20.77 -27.32 29.33
C THR A 1034 19.82 -27.37 28.13
N THR A 1035 19.18 -28.52 27.90
CA THR A 1035 18.12 -28.69 26.89
C THR A 1035 16.72 -28.44 27.46
N ASP A 1036 16.58 -28.40 28.78
CA ASP A 1036 15.33 -28.15 29.51
C ASP A 1036 15.66 -27.25 30.71
N ALA A 1037 15.06 -26.06 30.76
CA ALA A 1037 15.26 -25.11 31.84
C ALA A 1037 13.92 -24.71 32.47
N ARG A 1038 13.93 -24.55 33.79
CA ARG A 1038 12.77 -24.11 34.57
C ARG A 1038 13.18 -22.92 35.42
N PHE A 1039 12.49 -21.80 35.23
CA PHE A 1039 12.65 -20.64 36.09
C PHE A 1039 11.39 -20.50 36.94
N LEU A 1040 11.58 -20.33 38.24
CA LEU A 1040 10.50 -19.99 39.16
C LEU A 1040 10.93 -18.80 39.99
N VAL A 1041 10.26 -17.68 39.77
CA VAL A 1041 10.53 -16.40 40.42
C VAL A 1041 9.27 -15.98 41.18
N VAL A 1042 9.44 -15.65 42.45
CA VAL A 1042 8.37 -15.12 43.31
C VAL A 1042 8.67 -13.65 43.59
N MET A 1043 7.65 -12.81 43.44
CA MET A 1043 7.76 -11.38 43.64
C MET A 1043 6.71 -10.93 44.67
N GLN A 1044 7.18 -10.26 45.72
CA GLN A 1044 6.35 -9.63 46.72
C GLN A 1044 6.29 -8.13 46.50
N ILE A 1045 5.09 -7.63 46.29
CA ILE A 1045 4.75 -6.22 46.11
C ILE A 1045 4.44 -5.65 47.48
N GLY A 1046 5.10 -4.56 47.84
CA GLY A 1046 4.90 -3.91 49.13
C GLY A 1046 5.24 -2.42 49.10
N VAL A 1047 5.22 -1.81 50.28
CA VAL A 1047 5.61 -0.42 50.50
C VAL A 1047 6.78 -0.32 51.47
N THR A 1048 7.59 0.73 51.37
CA THR A 1048 8.87 0.89 52.09
C THR A 1048 8.82 0.76 53.61
N ASN A 1049 7.65 0.96 54.23
CA ASN A 1049 7.46 0.90 55.68
C ASN A 1049 6.89 -0.43 56.18
N GLU A 1050 6.70 -1.41 55.30
CA GLU A 1050 6.19 -2.74 55.67
C GLU A 1050 7.33 -3.79 55.59
N PRO A 1051 7.51 -4.64 56.61
CA PRO A 1051 8.47 -5.72 56.54
C PRO A 1051 8.09 -6.70 55.42
N ALA A 1052 9.07 -7.09 54.60
CA ALA A 1052 8.85 -8.09 53.57
C ALA A 1052 8.58 -9.47 54.23
N VAL A 1053 7.32 -9.88 54.28
CA VAL A 1053 6.95 -11.23 54.71
C VAL A 1053 7.02 -12.15 53.50
N PHE A 1054 8.20 -12.69 53.23
CA PHE A 1054 8.36 -13.64 52.14
C PHE A 1054 7.81 -15.00 52.56
N PRO A 1055 6.95 -15.65 51.77
CA PRO A 1055 6.44 -16.97 52.12
C PRO A 1055 7.56 -18.00 52.19
N ASP A 1056 7.39 -19.01 53.05
CA ASP A 1056 8.22 -20.21 53.03
C ASP A 1056 7.89 -20.98 51.75
N ALA A 1057 8.73 -20.78 50.74
CA ALA A 1057 8.60 -21.41 49.43
C ALA A 1057 9.75 -22.39 49.25
N VAL A 1058 9.41 -23.68 49.15
CA VAL A 1058 10.38 -24.77 48.97
C VAL A 1058 10.07 -25.46 47.65
N ALA A 1059 11.00 -25.41 46.71
CA ALA A 1059 10.98 -26.26 45.52
C ALA A 1059 11.39 -27.69 45.94
N ARG A 1060 10.64 -28.71 45.51
CA ARG A 1060 11.01 -30.11 45.76
C ARG A 1060 11.47 -30.76 44.47
N GLU A 1061 12.73 -31.18 44.43
CA GLU A 1061 13.24 -31.99 43.33
C GLU A 1061 12.74 -33.45 43.49
N ASN A 1062 12.14 -34.01 42.43
CA ASN A 1062 11.46 -35.32 42.31
C ASN A 1062 9.92 -35.39 42.40
N GLY A 1063 9.17 -34.32 42.13
CA GLY A 1063 7.71 -34.51 41.97
C GLY A 1063 6.87 -33.26 41.95
N PHE A 1064 7.11 -32.45 40.91
CA PHE A 1064 6.23 -31.46 40.31
C PHE A 1064 5.60 -30.35 41.16
N ASP A 1065 5.46 -30.39 42.49
CA ASP A 1065 4.75 -29.30 43.19
C ASP A 1065 5.70 -28.33 43.90
N VAL A 1066 5.47 -27.01 43.76
CA VAL A 1066 5.98 -25.98 44.67
C VAL A 1066 4.88 -25.58 45.64
N GLY A 1067 5.12 -25.89 46.91
CA GLY A 1067 4.29 -25.41 48.01
C GLY A 1067 4.79 -24.05 48.48
N VAL A 1068 3.92 -23.06 48.46
CA VAL A 1068 4.16 -21.73 49.02
C VAL A 1068 3.28 -21.59 50.25
N GLY A 1069 3.90 -21.65 51.43
CA GLY A 1069 3.23 -21.61 52.72
C GLY A 1069 3.04 -20.18 53.23
N PHE A 1070 1.82 -19.86 53.62
CA PHE A 1070 1.45 -18.72 54.46
C PHE A 1070 1.04 -19.25 55.84
N PRO A 1071 1.01 -18.42 56.89
CA PRO A 1071 0.60 -18.85 58.23
C PRO A 1071 -0.68 -19.72 58.26
N ASP A 1072 -1.65 -19.46 57.36
CA ASP A 1072 -2.93 -20.19 57.30
C ASP A 1072 -3.35 -20.70 55.88
N LYS A 1073 -2.50 -20.61 54.86
CA LYS A 1073 -2.86 -20.96 53.45
C LYS A 1073 -1.70 -21.63 52.71
N ARG A 1074 -2.00 -22.45 51.70
CA ARG A 1074 -0.95 -23.03 50.83
C ARG A 1074 -1.34 -22.96 49.37
N VAL A 1075 -0.46 -22.37 48.56
CA VAL A 1075 -0.54 -22.48 47.10
C VAL A 1075 0.36 -23.62 46.66
N SER A 1076 -0.18 -24.60 45.95
CA SER A 1076 0.62 -25.67 45.33
C SER A 1076 0.62 -25.44 43.81
N ILE A 1077 1.80 -25.20 43.25
CA ILE A 1077 2.00 -25.03 41.81
C ILE A 1077 2.62 -26.31 41.26
N ASP A 1078 1.88 -27.03 40.43
CA ASP A 1078 2.36 -28.15 39.64
C ASP A 1078 3.27 -27.65 38.50
N LEU A 1079 4.49 -28.17 38.44
CA LEU A 1079 5.61 -27.85 37.59
C LEU A 1079 5.75 -28.89 36.46
N ILE A 1080 4.75 -29.75 36.22
CA ILE A 1080 4.71 -30.62 35.04
C ILE A 1080 4.68 -29.76 33.77
N ARG A 1081 5.32 -30.26 32.71
CA ARG A 1081 5.22 -29.73 31.35
C ARG A 1081 3.76 -29.44 30.99
N TYR A 1082 3.46 -28.19 30.65
CA TYR A 1082 2.15 -27.76 30.17
C TYR A 1082 1.63 -28.70 29.05
N ARG A 1083 0.52 -29.41 29.30
CA ARG A 1083 -0.16 -30.30 28.34
C ARG A 1083 -1.43 -29.64 27.80
N GLY A 1084 -1.28 -28.61 26.98
CA GLY A 1084 -2.42 -27.80 26.50
C GLY A 1084 -2.98 -26.91 27.61
N THR A 1085 -4.17 -26.31 27.42
CA THR A 1085 -4.74 -25.18 28.21
C THR A 1085 -5.16 -25.46 29.65
N ASN A 1086 -4.63 -26.51 30.28
CA ASN A 1086 -5.00 -26.88 31.65
C ASN A 1086 -4.27 -26.03 32.70
N ARG A 1087 -4.94 -25.77 33.82
CA ARG A 1087 -4.30 -25.18 35.01
C ARG A 1087 -3.22 -26.13 35.52
N VAL A 1088 -2.11 -25.56 35.98
CA VAL A 1088 -1.07 -26.31 36.69
C VAL A 1088 -0.91 -25.81 38.13
N PHE A 1089 -1.98 -25.31 38.76
CA PHE A 1089 -1.95 -24.96 40.19
C PHE A 1089 -3.21 -25.43 40.90
N SER A 1090 -3.09 -25.64 42.21
CA SER A 1090 -4.21 -25.85 43.13
C SER A 1090 -4.09 -24.88 44.30
N LEU A 1091 -5.21 -24.23 44.64
CA LEU A 1091 -5.34 -23.38 45.82
C LEU A 1091 -6.04 -24.19 46.91
N LYS A 1092 -5.42 -24.31 48.10
CA LYS A 1092 -6.01 -24.98 49.26
C LYS A 1092 -6.13 -24.03 50.44
#